data_AF-A0A0D2UEB8-F1
#
_entry.id   AF-A0A0D2UEB8-F1
#
_cell.length_a   1.000
_cell.length_b   1.000
_cell.length_c   1.000
_cell.angle_alpha   90.00
_cell.angle_beta   90.00
_cell.angle_gamma   90.00
#
_symmetry.space_group_name_H-M   'P 1'
#
loop_
_entity.id
_entity.type
_entity.pdbx_description
1 polymer ?
#
loop_
_entity_poly.entity_id
_entity_poly.type
_entity_poly.pdbx_seq_one_letter_code
_entity_poly.pdbx_strand_id
1 'polypeptide(L)'
;MAITRSSAASAAAGDAATKKHAEQQQQQEHDRQQQPAGGRSGLRLRIAPVTGTAKSTHAAAQQDAAAAAAAQREQSQDQLQLKRSSSSSQKGQAKKQKQQQQQQQRKTWRERARLRIESRRARLLPPPLSVRAKGFGGPLASVYASSISSSSSPLLAPEDADSKMLPQRETALDAASTSASSRGAGVGGAGAGTTTTTTGDAGAAGAASTASVSRPAQDEHRDAVANPHKLMDQLKRPEINPFDYDYRHATVPQYIKMAVCGAILIPVRLFGIICVLVYTCILSHIVFFGIDGTNLTEPLAGWRAPVLHWNFRILARILLHFCGYYHIKTTGKLATVQEAPILCLASHSTFYDFFHLVYKIFPSSVTRKENVVAPVVGKIVCGSQPIHVDRIDPNSKRTCVERISNRANSGGKWPQLFIFPEGTCTNRKALISFKSGAFIPGVPVQPIALRYTNKHYDPCWVYGGPSVLRGLLFLLAQPVNYLEVQFLPPHVPTEEEQSSPALFANNVRNSLAAALNVGVTEHSYEDVHLCEMADPMGLPGVTAVVEFSRLQSVLGYDLAELEELVEVFSRIDRNHDGRFEAADLAEFLRLPLTKEVQDLFRLFDYDSRGFVDLRDYVIGLRVWCEPTVSEALISKVFR
;
A
#
# COMPACT_ATOMS: atom_id res chain seq x y z
N MET A 1 42.36 21.81 21.95
CA MET A 1 42.00 20.38 21.74
C MET A 1 40.55 20.34 21.32
N ALA A 2 40.10 19.85 20.17
CA ALA A 2 40.73 19.02 19.16
C ALA A 2 40.23 19.46 17.77
N ILE A 3 41.12 20.10 17.01
CA ILE A 3 41.13 20.06 15.55
C ILE A 3 42.09 18.92 15.23
N THR A 4 41.59 17.73 14.85
CA THR A 4 42.34 16.64 14.19
C THR A 4 41.51 15.33 14.17
N ARG A 5 40.39 15.29 13.44
CA ARG A 5 39.75 14.01 13.04
C ARG A 5 39.14 13.98 11.64
N SER A 6 39.53 14.91 10.75
CA SER A 6 39.04 14.94 9.36
C SER A 6 40.09 14.57 8.29
N SER A 7 41.35 14.30 8.66
CA SER A 7 42.44 14.11 7.69
C SER A 7 42.88 12.66 7.48
N ALA A 8 42.55 11.72 8.38
CA ALA A 8 43.03 10.33 8.28
C ALA A 8 42.19 9.43 7.36
N ALA A 9 40.91 9.74 7.12
CA ALA A 9 40.03 8.92 6.27
C ALA A 9 40.20 9.17 4.76
N SER A 10 40.72 10.34 4.37
CA SER A 10 40.98 10.69 2.96
C SER A 10 42.31 10.13 2.44
N ALA A 11 43.28 9.88 3.33
CA ALA A 11 44.60 9.36 2.94
C ALA A 11 44.58 7.84 2.66
N ALA A 12 43.78 7.07 3.41
CA ALA A 12 43.67 5.61 3.22
C ALA A 12 42.90 5.21 1.94
N ALA A 13 42.02 6.08 1.42
CA ALA A 13 41.29 5.83 0.18
C ALA A 13 42.12 6.13 -1.09
N GLY A 14 43.09 7.05 -1.00
CA GLY A 14 44.01 7.38 -2.09
C GLY A 14 45.03 6.27 -2.37
N ASP A 15 45.57 5.63 -1.32
CA ASP A 15 46.56 4.57 -1.46
C ASP A 15 45.97 3.26 -2.04
N ALA A 16 44.70 2.95 -1.75
CA ALA A 16 44.03 1.78 -2.32
C ALA A 16 43.71 1.91 -3.82
N ALA A 17 43.42 3.13 -4.28
CA ALA A 17 43.15 3.41 -5.69
C ALA A 17 44.44 3.39 -6.54
N THR A 18 45.55 3.88 -5.97
CA THR A 18 46.86 3.91 -6.64
C THR A 18 47.45 2.50 -6.79
N LYS A 19 47.22 1.62 -5.79
CA LYS A 19 47.67 0.22 -5.85
C LYS A 19 46.93 -0.61 -6.90
N LYS A 20 45.62 -0.40 -7.08
CA LYS A 20 44.82 -1.04 -8.14
C LYS A 20 45.22 -0.59 -9.55
N HIS A 21 45.63 0.66 -9.70
CA HIS A 21 46.05 1.20 -11.00
C HIS A 21 47.44 0.67 -11.41
N ALA A 22 48.33 0.45 -10.43
CA ALA A 22 49.64 -0.17 -10.64
C ALA A 22 49.52 -1.67 -10.99
N GLU A 23 48.62 -2.41 -10.33
CA GLU A 23 48.35 -3.83 -10.66
C GLU A 23 47.75 -4.00 -12.07
N GLN A 24 46.89 -3.07 -12.53
CA GLN A 24 46.35 -3.09 -13.90
C GLN A 24 47.40 -2.76 -14.97
N GLN A 25 48.39 -1.91 -14.67
CA GLN A 25 49.47 -1.62 -15.59
C GLN A 25 50.47 -2.78 -15.70
N GLN A 26 50.78 -3.47 -14.60
CA GLN A 26 51.62 -4.67 -14.63
C GLN A 26 50.97 -5.83 -15.39
N GLN A 27 49.64 -5.97 -15.31
CA GLN A 27 48.91 -6.97 -16.10
C GLN A 27 48.93 -6.66 -17.60
N GLN A 28 48.86 -5.38 -18.00
CA GLN A 28 48.97 -4.96 -19.40
C GLN A 28 50.38 -5.09 -19.97
N GLU A 29 51.43 -4.97 -19.15
CA GLU A 29 52.82 -5.22 -19.57
C GLU A 29 53.12 -6.71 -19.72
N HIS A 30 52.53 -7.56 -18.87
CA HIS A 30 52.65 -9.02 -18.99
C HIS A 30 52.02 -9.57 -20.29
N ASP A 31 50.89 -9.00 -20.72
CA ASP A 31 50.22 -9.39 -21.97
C ASP A 31 50.94 -8.88 -23.23
N ARG A 32 51.78 -7.83 -23.11
CA ARG A 32 52.63 -7.34 -24.21
C ARG A 32 53.88 -8.18 -24.45
N GLN A 33 54.31 -8.99 -23.47
CA GLN A 33 55.51 -9.81 -23.56
C GLN A 33 55.26 -11.19 -24.22
N GLN A 34 54.02 -11.53 -24.60
CA GLN A 34 53.67 -12.82 -25.20
C GLN A 34 53.32 -12.78 -26.70
N GLN A 35 53.81 -11.81 -27.47
CA GLN A 35 53.71 -11.84 -28.94
C GLN A 35 55.07 -12.13 -29.59
N PRO A 36 55.18 -13.18 -30.45
CA PRO A 36 56.44 -13.54 -31.07
C PRO A 36 56.84 -12.56 -32.18
N ALA A 37 58.12 -12.16 -32.15
CA ALA A 37 58.77 -11.28 -33.08
C ALA A 37 59.33 -12.02 -34.31
N GLY A 38 59.24 -11.37 -35.47
CA GLY A 38 60.01 -11.67 -36.68
C GLY A 38 59.36 -10.99 -37.88
N GLY A 39 59.99 -10.14 -38.67
CA GLY A 39 61.36 -9.63 -38.73
C GLY A 39 61.41 -8.74 -39.98
N ARG A 40 61.92 -7.51 -39.81
CA ARG A 40 62.08 -6.49 -40.86
C ARG A 40 63.17 -6.87 -41.87
N SER A 41 63.00 -6.39 -43.11
CA SER A 41 64.01 -5.72 -43.99
C SER A 41 63.65 -6.01 -45.46
N GLY A 42 63.69 -5.11 -46.44
CA GLY A 42 64.07 -3.71 -46.55
C GLY A 42 63.82 -3.28 -48.01
N LEU A 43 63.63 -1.98 -48.21
CA LEU A 43 63.91 -1.18 -49.42
C LEU A 43 63.95 -1.86 -50.82
N ARG A 44 63.03 -1.47 -51.71
CA ARG A 44 63.26 -0.61 -52.90
C ARG A 44 62.17 -0.84 -53.96
N LEU A 45 61.49 0.24 -54.35
CA LEU A 45 60.81 0.32 -55.64
C LEU A 45 61.85 0.36 -56.77
N ARG A 46 61.71 -0.53 -57.75
CA ARG A 46 62.19 -0.33 -59.13
C ARG A 46 61.09 -0.76 -60.11
N ILE A 47 60.99 0.01 -61.18
CA ILE A 47 59.96 0.00 -62.22
C ILE A 47 60.29 -1.07 -63.29
N ALA A 48 59.24 -1.54 -63.98
CA ALA A 48 59.18 -2.20 -65.31
C ALA A 48 59.08 -3.76 -65.34
N PRO A 49 58.67 -4.40 -66.46
CA PRO A 49 57.25 -4.69 -66.76
C PRO A 49 56.97 -6.15 -67.24
N VAL A 50 55.68 -6.50 -67.38
CA VAL A 50 55.10 -7.44 -68.40
C VAL A 50 55.57 -8.93 -68.36
N THR A 51 54.75 -9.93 -67.99
CA THR A 51 53.86 -10.73 -68.88
C THR A 51 53.27 -11.92 -68.07
N GLY A 52 52.07 -12.41 -68.45
CA GLY A 52 51.83 -13.85 -68.58
C GLY A 52 51.15 -14.64 -67.43
N THR A 53 49.94 -15.10 -67.72
CA THR A 53 49.27 -16.32 -67.21
C THR A 53 48.87 -16.40 -65.73
N ALA A 54 47.71 -15.82 -65.39
CA ALA A 54 46.93 -16.18 -64.21
C ALA A 54 45.61 -16.81 -64.66
N LYS A 55 45.44 -18.14 -64.50
CA LYS A 55 44.10 -18.76 -64.54
C LYS A 55 43.92 -20.10 -63.80
N SER A 56 44.93 -20.66 -63.10
CA SER A 56 44.75 -21.92 -62.36
C SER A 56 44.96 -21.85 -60.83
N THR A 57 45.42 -20.72 -60.27
CA THR A 57 45.70 -20.60 -58.83
C THR A 57 44.61 -19.89 -58.01
N HIS A 58 43.61 -19.29 -58.65
CA HIS A 58 42.56 -18.53 -57.96
C HIS A 58 41.39 -19.39 -57.45
N ALA A 59 41.12 -20.54 -58.07
CA ALA A 59 40.00 -21.41 -57.71
C ALA A 59 40.28 -22.26 -56.47
N ALA A 60 41.51 -22.76 -56.30
CA ALA A 60 41.92 -23.53 -55.12
C ALA A 60 41.97 -22.66 -53.85
N ALA A 61 42.49 -21.43 -53.95
CA ALA A 61 42.55 -20.50 -52.83
C ALA A 61 41.17 -20.01 -52.35
N GLN A 62 40.16 -19.98 -53.22
CA GLN A 62 38.78 -19.60 -52.84
C GLN A 62 38.03 -20.74 -52.13
N GLN A 63 38.30 -22.00 -52.46
CA GLN A 63 37.69 -23.14 -51.77
C GLN A 63 38.24 -23.34 -50.37
N ASP A 64 39.56 -23.19 -50.17
CA ASP A 64 40.17 -23.31 -48.85
C ASP A 64 39.77 -22.17 -47.91
N ALA A 65 39.61 -20.95 -48.45
CA ALA A 65 39.12 -19.80 -47.68
C ALA A 65 37.63 -19.95 -47.28
N ALA A 66 36.81 -20.56 -48.14
CA ALA A 66 35.40 -20.81 -47.84
C ALA A 66 35.22 -21.92 -46.78
N ALA A 67 36.04 -22.97 -46.83
CA ALA A 67 36.04 -24.04 -45.84
C ALA A 67 36.50 -23.54 -44.45
N ALA A 68 37.54 -22.70 -44.40
CA ALA A 68 38.00 -22.09 -43.14
C ALA A 68 36.95 -21.14 -42.53
N ALA A 69 36.24 -20.38 -43.36
CA ALA A 69 35.17 -19.49 -42.90
C ALA A 69 33.93 -20.25 -42.40
N ALA A 70 33.63 -21.43 -42.97
CA ALA A 70 32.56 -22.29 -42.49
C ALA A 70 32.89 -22.89 -41.11
N ALA A 71 34.11 -23.40 -40.92
CA ALA A 71 34.56 -23.96 -39.65
C ALA A 71 34.56 -22.92 -38.50
N GLN A 72 34.94 -21.67 -38.79
CA GLN A 72 34.87 -20.58 -37.79
C GLN A 72 33.44 -20.18 -37.41
N ARG A 73 32.48 -20.30 -38.34
CA ARG A 73 31.06 -20.03 -38.06
C ARG A 73 30.45 -21.12 -37.18
N GLU A 74 30.82 -22.38 -37.42
CA GLU A 74 30.36 -23.53 -36.64
C GLU A 74 30.89 -23.46 -35.20
N GLN A 75 32.19 -23.20 -35.01
CA GLN A 75 32.77 -22.98 -33.68
C GLN A 75 32.14 -21.77 -32.94
N SER A 76 31.81 -20.69 -33.66
CA SER A 76 31.14 -19.53 -33.05
C SER A 76 29.70 -19.86 -32.62
N GLN A 77 28.98 -20.69 -33.38
CA GLN A 77 27.64 -21.13 -33.03
C GLN A 77 27.64 -22.08 -31.82
N ASP A 78 28.61 -23.00 -31.74
CA ASP A 78 28.76 -23.89 -30.59
C ASP A 78 29.10 -23.14 -29.31
N GLN A 79 29.98 -22.13 -29.38
CA GLN A 79 30.26 -21.26 -28.23
C GLN A 79 29.03 -20.43 -27.80
N LEU A 80 28.20 -20.00 -28.75
CA LEU A 80 26.94 -19.30 -28.45
C LEU A 80 25.89 -20.22 -27.82
N GLN A 81 25.82 -21.49 -28.24
CA GLN A 81 24.94 -22.47 -27.61
C GLN A 81 25.40 -22.83 -26.19
N LEU A 82 26.70 -23.00 -25.95
CA LEU A 82 27.25 -23.22 -24.60
C LEU A 82 27.02 -22.03 -23.65
N LYS A 83 27.11 -20.79 -24.16
CA LYS A 83 26.80 -19.58 -23.36
C LYS A 83 25.30 -19.47 -23.03
N ARG A 84 24.42 -19.93 -23.91
CA ARG A 84 22.96 -19.92 -23.68
C ARG A 84 22.54 -20.98 -22.65
N SER A 85 23.11 -22.19 -22.73
CA SER A 85 22.82 -23.29 -21.79
C SER A 85 23.35 -23.02 -20.38
N SER A 86 24.54 -22.42 -20.24
CA SER A 86 25.08 -22.00 -18.94
C SER A 86 24.25 -20.88 -18.30
N SER A 87 23.78 -19.89 -19.07
CA SER A 87 22.95 -18.81 -18.53
C SER A 87 21.53 -19.26 -18.11
N SER A 88 20.94 -20.24 -18.83
CA SER A 88 19.63 -20.79 -18.47
C SER A 88 19.70 -21.62 -17.18
N SER A 89 20.78 -22.38 -17.01
CA SER A 89 21.07 -23.14 -15.80
C SER A 89 21.29 -22.23 -14.58
N GLN A 90 22.09 -21.15 -14.74
CA GLN A 90 22.29 -20.16 -13.67
C GLN A 90 20.99 -19.42 -13.29
N LYS A 91 20.15 -19.05 -14.26
CA LYS A 91 18.83 -18.45 -13.99
C LYS A 91 17.88 -19.41 -13.27
N GLY A 92 17.94 -20.70 -13.61
CA GLY A 92 17.18 -21.75 -12.91
C GLY A 92 17.60 -21.94 -11.46
N GLN A 93 18.91 -21.92 -11.19
CA GLN A 93 19.46 -22.02 -9.84
C GLN A 93 19.14 -20.78 -8.99
N ALA A 94 19.26 -19.58 -9.55
CA ALA A 94 18.90 -18.33 -8.86
C ALA A 94 17.40 -18.28 -8.49
N LYS A 95 16.52 -18.77 -9.38
CA LYS A 95 15.08 -18.86 -9.11
C LYS A 95 14.77 -19.85 -7.98
N LYS A 96 15.44 -21.02 -7.97
CA LYS A 96 15.32 -22.01 -6.88
C LYS A 96 15.83 -21.48 -5.54
N GLN A 97 16.97 -20.80 -5.51
CA GLN A 97 17.50 -20.18 -4.29
C GLN A 97 16.54 -19.12 -3.74
N LYS A 98 16.00 -18.24 -4.60
CA LYS A 98 15.03 -17.22 -4.18
C LYS A 98 13.74 -17.83 -3.63
N GLN A 99 13.28 -18.93 -4.21
CA GLN A 99 12.10 -19.66 -3.77
C GLN A 99 12.33 -20.39 -2.42
N GLN A 100 13.52 -20.97 -2.23
CA GLN A 100 13.93 -21.55 -0.95
C GLN A 100 14.05 -20.48 0.15
N GLN A 101 14.64 -19.32 -0.17
CA GLN A 101 14.76 -18.21 0.77
C GLN A 101 13.39 -17.68 1.21
N GLN A 102 12.43 -17.54 0.28
CA GLN A 102 11.05 -17.16 0.60
C GLN A 102 10.33 -18.22 1.45
N GLN A 103 10.54 -19.51 1.19
CA GLN A 103 9.98 -20.58 2.01
C GLN A 103 10.57 -20.58 3.43
N GLN A 104 11.87 -20.33 3.56
CA GLN A 104 12.55 -20.26 4.86
C GLN A 104 12.07 -19.05 5.68
N GLN A 105 11.89 -17.89 5.04
CA GLN A 105 11.32 -16.69 5.66
C GLN A 105 9.87 -16.91 6.10
N ARG A 106 9.04 -17.57 5.29
CA ARG A 106 7.66 -17.94 5.65
C ARG A 106 7.62 -18.89 6.86
N LYS A 107 8.54 -19.86 6.93
CA LYS A 107 8.65 -20.77 8.08
C LYS A 107 9.06 -20.02 9.35
N THR A 108 10.08 -19.15 9.27
CA THR A 108 10.52 -18.35 10.44
C THR A 108 9.44 -17.36 10.90
N TRP A 109 8.69 -16.76 9.98
CA TRP A 109 7.58 -15.88 10.32
C TRP A 109 6.45 -16.64 11.03
N ARG A 110 6.04 -17.81 10.51
CA ARG A 110 5.05 -18.68 11.15
C ARG A 110 5.46 -19.13 12.54
N GLU A 111 6.74 -19.43 12.73
CA GLU A 111 7.29 -19.86 14.02
C GLU A 111 7.35 -18.71 15.03
N ARG A 112 7.72 -17.49 14.59
CA ARG A 112 7.65 -16.29 15.43
C ARG A 112 6.23 -15.89 15.79
N ALA A 113 5.29 -16.02 14.85
CA ALA A 113 3.86 -15.81 15.09
C ALA A 113 3.34 -16.83 16.10
N ARG A 114 3.67 -18.12 15.93
CA ARG A 114 3.33 -19.18 16.87
C ARG A 114 3.88 -18.94 18.27
N LEU A 115 5.16 -18.56 18.41
CA LEU A 115 5.77 -18.25 19.70
C LEU A 115 5.14 -17.01 20.36
N ARG A 116 4.73 -16.01 19.57
CA ARG A 116 3.96 -14.86 20.09
C ARG A 116 2.58 -15.28 20.57
N ILE A 117 1.89 -16.14 19.81
CA ILE A 117 0.59 -16.72 20.18
C ILE A 117 0.71 -17.54 21.47
N GLU A 118 1.71 -18.43 21.58
CA GLU A 118 1.94 -19.23 22.79
C GLU A 118 2.30 -18.34 24.00
N SER A 119 3.09 -17.27 23.80
CA SER A 119 3.42 -16.30 24.85
C SER A 119 2.24 -15.42 25.29
N ARG A 120 1.22 -15.23 24.45
CA ARG A 120 -0.02 -14.50 24.78
C ARG A 120 -1.07 -15.45 25.36
N ARG A 121 -1.13 -16.70 24.88
CA ARG A 121 -1.95 -17.78 25.43
C ARG A 121 -1.59 -18.11 26.88
N ALA A 122 -0.29 -18.05 27.22
CA ALA A 122 0.19 -18.19 28.61
C ALA A 122 -0.15 -16.99 29.52
N ARG A 123 -0.56 -15.85 28.95
CA ARG A 123 -1.03 -14.67 29.70
C ARG A 123 -2.55 -14.58 29.83
N LEU A 124 -3.29 -15.32 28.99
CA LEU A 124 -4.76 -15.33 28.94
C LEU A 124 -5.39 -16.54 29.64
N LEU A 125 -4.61 -17.56 29.99
CA LEU A 125 -5.05 -18.68 30.82
C LEU A 125 -4.51 -18.49 32.25
N PRO A 126 -5.33 -18.66 33.31
CA PRO A 126 -4.80 -18.69 34.66
C PRO A 126 -3.79 -19.85 34.83
N PRO A 127 -2.76 -19.71 35.68
CA PRO A 127 -1.79 -20.76 35.89
C PRO A 127 -2.51 -22.04 36.39
N PRO A 128 -1.99 -23.24 36.07
CA PRO A 128 -2.62 -24.48 36.51
C PRO A 128 -2.66 -24.48 38.04
N LEU A 129 -3.87 -24.59 38.60
CA LEU A 129 -4.06 -24.79 40.02
C LEU A 129 -3.26 -26.02 40.45
N SER A 130 -2.24 -25.81 41.27
CA SER A 130 -1.61 -26.90 42.00
C SER A 130 -2.63 -27.42 43.01
N VAL A 131 -3.43 -28.40 42.59
CA VAL A 131 -4.28 -29.14 43.51
C VAL A 131 -3.35 -29.93 44.41
N ARG A 132 -3.09 -29.37 45.59
CA ARG A 132 -2.52 -30.07 46.74
C ARG A 132 -3.49 -31.20 47.07
N ALA A 133 -3.18 -32.40 46.60
CA ALA A 133 -3.93 -33.61 46.87
C ALA A 133 -4.07 -33.82 48.39
N LYS A 134 -5.30 -33.75 48.89
CA LYS A 134 -5.71 -34.37 50.13
C LYS A 134 -7.01 -35.14 49.89
N GLY A 135 -6.86 -36.46 49.86
CA GLY A 135 -7.88 -37.43 50.27
C GLY A 135 -8.90 -37.84 49.21
N PHE A 136 -9.13 -39.16 49.14
CA PHE A 136 -10.03 -39.93 48.27
C PHE A 136 -9.49 -40.15 46.86
N GLY A 137 -8.99 -41.31 46.43
CA GLY A 137 -9.20 -42.69 46.88
C GLY A 137 -10.21 -43.41 45.97
N GLY A 138 -9.80 -43.84 44.76
CA GLY A 138 -10.60 -44.71 43.89
C GLY A 138 -10.28 -44.59 42.38
N PRO A 139 -10.51 -45.64 41.56
CA PRO A 139 -9.63 -45.98 40.44
C PRO A 139 -10.16 -45.52 39.07
N LEU A 140 -9.64 -44.42 38.55
CA LEU A 140 -9.80 -44.03 37.13
C LEU A 140 -8.50 -43.45 36.54
N ALA A 141 -7.34 -43.96 36.99
CA ALA A 141 -6.02 -43.47 36.60
C ALA A 141 -5.30 -44.36 35.56
N SER A 142 -6.01 -45.19 34.77
CA SER A 142 -5.34 -46.13 33.84
C SER A 142 -5.75 -46.08 32.36
N VAL A 143 -6.38 -45.00 31.86
CA VAL A 143 -6.79 -44.94 30.43
C VAL A 143 -6.21 -43.75 29.65
N TYR A 144 -5.47 -42.83 30.27
CA TYR A 144 -4.98 -41.61 29.58
C TYR A 144 -3.47 -41.55 29.28
N ALA A 145 -2.71 -42.63 29.51
CA ALA A 145 -1.24 -42.62 29.41
C ALA A 145 -0.63 -43.23 28.12
N SER A 146 -1.41 -43.48 27.06
CA SER A 146 -0.93 -44.28 25.92
C SER A 146 -1.03 -43.66 24.53
N SER A 147 -1.18 -42.33 24.39
CA SER A 147 -1.33 -41.71 23.04
C SER A 147 -0.45 -40.50 22.75
N ILE A 148 0.57 -40.24 23.57
CA ILE A 148 1.57 -39.19 23.30
C ILE A 148 2.97 -39.81 23.34
N SER A 149 3.32 -40.59 22.32
CA SER A 149 4.71 -40.93 22.03
C SER A 149 4.90 -41.29 20.56
N SER A 150 5.09 -40.28 19.70
CA SER A 150 5.89 -40.43 18.48
C SER A 150 6.10 -39.08 17.79
N SER A 151 7.15 -38.36 18.19
CA SER A 151 8.03 -37.72 17.21
C SER A 151 9.32 -37.26 17.87
N SER A 152 10.38 -37.86 17.37
CA SER A 152 11.78 -37.77 17.72
C SER A 152 12.31 -36.33 17.64
N SER A 153 13.01 -35.89 18.68
CA SER A 153 13.98 -34.79 18.60
C SER A 153 15.39 -35.36 18.80
N PRO A 154 16.40 -34.99 17.99
CA PRO A 154 17.78 -35.26 18.34
C PRO A 154 18.37 -34.14 19.22
N LEU A 155 19.08 -34.59 20.24
CA LEU A 155 19.88 -33.85 21.22
C LEU A 155 21.05 -33.05 20.61
N LEU A 156 21.37 -31.92 21.25
CA LEU A 156 22.70 -31.34 21.59
C LEU A 156 22.43 -29.92 22.13
N ALA A 157 22.94 -29.41 23.25
CA ALA A 157 24.09 -29.72 24.11
C ALA A 157 23.85 -29.12 25.53
N PRO A 158 24.75 -29.30 26.52
CA PRO A 158 25.34 -28.06 27.10
C PRO A 158 26.75 -28.21 27.71
N GLU A 159 27.62 -27.23 27.46
CA GLU A 159 28.76 -26.74 28.28
C GLU A 159 29.04 -25.30 27.73
N ASP A 160 29.45 -24.25 28.44
CA ASP A 160 29.75 -23.99 29.84
C ASP A 160 29.78 -22.45 30.04
N ALA A 161 29.88 -22.04 31.29
CA ALA A 161 29.89 -20.67 31.80
C ALA A 161 30.90 -19.69 31.16
N ASP A 162 30.56 -18.39 31.15
CA ASP A 162 31.42 -17.42 31.85
C ASP A 162 30.78 -16.04 32.11
N SER A 163 31.15 -15.50 33.26
CA SER A 163 30.60 -14.30 33.92
C SER A 163 31.18 -12.99 33.38
N LYS A 164 30.40 -11.90 33.41
CA LYS A 164 30.88 -10.54 33.75
C LYS A 164 29.74 -9.59 34.12
N MET A 165 29.78 -9.14 35.38
CA MET A 165 28.95 -8.11 36.02
C MET A 165 29.31 -6.68 35.58
N LEU A 166 28.34 -5.77 35.69
CA LEU A 166 28.32 -4.49 36.47
C LEU A 166 27.22 -3.53 35.90
N PRO A 167 26.69 -2.55 36.67
CA PRO A 167 25.88 -2.69 37.88
C PRO A 167 24.56 -1.86 37.82
N GLN A 168 23.65 -2.19 38.75
CA GLN A 168 22.39 -1.48 39.02
C GLN A 168 22.63 -0.16 39.77
N ARG A 169 21.71 0.80 39.59
CA ARG A 169 21.60 2.03 40.39
C ARG A 169 20.24 2.02 41.09
N GLU A 170 20.26 1.83 42.40
CA GLU A 170 19.14 2.05 43.32
C GLU A 170 18.87 3.55 43.46
N THR A 171 17.60 3.91 43.64
CA THR A 171 17.18 5.24 44.13
C THR A 171 16.39 5.04 45.40
N ALA A 172 16.88 5.67 46.47
CA ALA A 172 16.28 5.71 47.78
C ALA A 172 15.14 6.74 47.83
N LEU A 173 14.12 6.37 48.61
CA LEU A 173 13.05 7.21 49.11
C LEU A 173 13.60 8.29 50.05
N ASP A 174 12.99 9.48 50.02
CA ASP A 174 12.73 10.24 51.24
C ASP A 174 11.48 11.11 51.08
N ALA A 175 10.75 11.18 52.18
CA ALA A 175 9.42 11.75 52.34
C ALA A 175 9.47 13.11 53.06
N ALA A 176 8.52 14.00 52.76
CA ALA A 176 7.94 15.00 53.66
C ALA A 176 6.73 15.64 52.95
N SER A 177 5.50 15.24 53.28
CA SER A 177 4.63 15.80 54.33
C SER A 177 4.22 17.27 54.09
N THR A 178 2.93 17.49 53.85
CA THR A 178 2.18 18.61 54.44
C THR A 178 0.69 18.39 54.29
N SER A 179 -0.01 18.46 55.41
CA SER A 179 -1.44 18.35 55.58
C SER A 179 -2.05 19.71 55.96
N ALA A 180 -3.37 19.78 55.71
CA ALA A 180 -4.37 20.57 56.43
C ALA A 180 -4.53 22.09 56.13
N SER A 181 -5.59 22.37 55.37
CA SER A 181 -6.81 23.10 55.79
C SER A 181 -6.67 24.38 56.62
N SER A 182 -7.23 25.47 56.10
CA SER A 182 -8.04 26.39 56.93
C SER A 182 -9.21 26.99 56.14
N ARG A 183 -10.36 27.04 56.83
CA ARG A 183 -11.61 27.71 56.46
C ARG A 183 -11.48 29.22 56.65
N GLY A 184 -12.21 30.00 55.86
CA GLY A 184 -12.49 31.40 56.13
C GLY A 184 -13.76 31.84 55.39
N ALA A 185 -14.80 32.14 56.14
CA ALA A 185 -16.14 32.51 55.69
C ALA A 185 -16.28 34.02 55.42
N GLY A 186 -17.32 34.40 54.67
CA GLY A 186 -18.14 35.55 55.06
C GLY A 186 -18.48 36.59 54.00
N VAL A 187 -19.79 36.69 53.73
CA VAL A 187 -20.61 37.92 53.55
C VAL A 187 -20.29 38.77 52.30
N GLY A 188 -21.19 39.13 51.39
CA GLY A 188 -22.63 39.42 51.48
C GLY A 188 -22.83 40.83 50.90
N GLY A 189 -23.74 40.99 49.93
CA GLY A 189 -24.03 42.31 49.35
C GLY A 189 -24.99 42.25 48.16
N ALA A 190 -26.26 42.56 48.42
CA ALA A 190 -27.36 42.62 47.48
C ALA A 190 -27.48 43.98 46.77
N GLY A 191 -28.19 44.03 45.64
CA GLY A 191 -28.80 45.27 45.14
C GLY A 191 -29.36 45.21 43.71
N ALA A 192 -30.69 45.08 43.60
CA ALA A 192 -31.64 45.56 42.58
C ALA A 192 -31.08 46.29 41.33
N GLY A 193 -31.51 46.06 40.09
CA GLY A 193 -32.88 45.90 39.58
C GLY A 193 -33.24 47.14 38.73
N THR A 194 -33.67 46.98 37.47
CA THR A 194 -34.73 47.76 36.75
C THR A 194 -34.71 47.45 35.23
N THR A 195 -35.91 47.13 34.73
CA THR A 195 -36.40 46.95 33.36
C THR A 195 -36.46 48.24 32.53
N THR A 196 -36.22 48.20 31.20
CA THR A 196 -37.20 48.51 30.11
C THR A 196 -36.57 48.67 28.70
N THR A 197 -37.10 47.87 27.77
CA THR A 197 -37.50 48.11 26.36
C THR A 197 -36.71 48.96 25.33
N THR A 198 -36.52 48.28 24.17
CA THR A 198 -36.82 48.67 22.77
C THR A 198 -35.75 49.23 21.81
N THR A 199 -35.83 48.65 20.60
CA THR A 199 -35.43 49.06 19.23
C THR A 199 -33.99 48.89 18.75
N GLY A 200 -33.84 48.06 17.69
CA GLY A 200 -33.32 48.54 16.39
C GLY A 200 -31.89 48.17 15.99
N ASP A 201 -31.79 47.13 15.15
CA ASP A 201 -30.85 46.90 14.03
C ASP A 201 -29.32 46.77 14.18
N ALA A 202 -28.85 45.76 13.44
CA ALA A 202 -27.57 45.61 12.74
C ALA A 202 -26.26 45.47 13.54
N GLY A 203 -25.58 44.32 13.37
CA GLY A 203 -24.14 44.22 13.68
C GLY A 203 -23.63 42.80 13.88
N ALA A 204 -22.64 42.43 13.07
CA ALA A 204 -21.91 41.17 13.11
C ALA A 204 -21.11 40.94 14.39
N ALA A 205 -21.02 39.67 14.83
CA ALA A 205 -19.90 39.02 15.55
C ALA A 205 -20.41 37.63 16.00
N GLY A 206 -19.78 36.52 15.63
CA GLY A 206 -18.54 36.08 16.25
C GLY A 206 -18.84 34.97 17.27
N ALA A 207 -19.33 33.82 16.81
CA ALA A 207 -19.35 32.61 17.64
C ALA A 207 -18.07 31.82 17.36
N ALA A 208 -17.04 32.10 18.14
CA ALA A 208 -15.86 31.26 18.25
C ALA A 208 -16.29 29.89 18.79
N SER A 209 -16.45 28.90 17.91
CA SER A 209 -16.40 27.51 18.35
C SER A 209 -14.94 27.21 18.67
N THR A 210 -14.61 27.22 19.94
CA THR A 210 -13.32 26.74 20.45
C THR A 210 -13.03 25.36 19.89
N ALA A 211 -12.00 25.28 19.05
CA ALA A 211 -11.46 24.07 18.50
C ALA A 211 -11.13 23.09 19.63
N SER A 212 -11.71 21.90 19.58
CA SER A 212 -11.31 20.80 20.45
C SER A 212 -9.91 20.35 20.03
N VAL A 213 -8.91 20.75 20.82
CA VAL A 213 -7.55 20.20 20.77
C VAL A 213 -7.65 18.68 20.84
N SER A 214 -7.12 17.98 19.84
CA SER A 214 -7.05 16.52 19.80
C SER A 214 -6.25 16.00 21.00
N ARG A 215 -6.93 15.31 21.91
CA ARG A 215 -6.33 14.59 23.04
C ARG A 215 -5.57 13.35 22.53
N PRO A 216 -4.50 12.92 23.23
CA PRO A 216 -3.79 11.70 22.85
C PRO A 216 -4.71 10.47 23.02
N ALA A 217 -4.66 9.55 22.03
CA ALA A 217 -5.51 8.35 21.96
C ALA A 217 -5.47 7.44 23.20
N GLN A 218 -4.43 7.55 24.03
CA GLN A 218 -4.30 6.80 25.29
C GLN A 218 -5.23 7.31 26.41
N ASP A 219 -5.58 8.59 26.42
CA ASP A 219 -6.49 9.17 27.42
C ASP A 219 -7.96 8.92 27.06
N GLU A 220 -8.30 8.92 25.77
CA GLU A 220 -9.65 8.52 25.31
C GLU A 220 -9.92 7.03 25.54
N HIS A 221 -8.90 6.16 25.37
CA HIS A 221 -9.01 4.73 25.66
C HIS A 221 -9.27 4.44 27.15
N ARG A 222 -8.69 5.24 28.07
CA ARG A 222 -8.95 5.12 29.52
C ARG A 222 -10.36 5.55 29.91
N ASP A 223 -10.89 6.60 29.30
CA ASP A 223 -12.27 7.06 29.52
C ASP A 223 -13.30 6.15 28.80
N ALA A 224 -12.91 5.50 27.69
CA ALA A 224 -13.73 4.56 26.93
C ALA A 224 -14.10 3.29 27.72
N VAL A 225 -13.18 2.78 28.54
CA VAL A 225 -13.42 1.63 29.43
C VAL A 225 -14.37 1.99 30.58
N ALA A 226 -14.50 3.27 30.95
CA ALA A 226 -15.33 3.73 32.06
C ALA A 226 -16.83 3.90 31.72
N ASN A 227 -17.20 3.99 30.43
CA ASN A 227 -18.60 4.07 30.00
C ASN A 227 -18.84 3.35 28.65
N PRO A 228 -19.16 2.05 28.67
CA PRO A 228 -19.37 1.24 27.47
C PRO A 228 -20.44 1.79 26.53
N HIS A 229 -21.51 2.42 27.05
CA HIS A 229 -22.58 2.97 26.21
C HIS A 229 -22.11 4.13 25.34
N LYS A 230 -21.31 5.05 25.89
CA LYS A 230 -20.75 6.18 25.15
C LYS A 230 -19.75 5.71 24.09
N LEU A 231 -19.02 4.65 24.38
CA LEU A 231 -18.10 4.01 23.42
C LEU A 231 -18.85 3.35 22.27
N MET A 232 -19.93 2.63 22.56
CA MET A 232 -20.79 2.01 21.53
C MET A 232 -21.46 3.05 20.64
N ASP A 233 -21.83 4.22 21.18
CA ASP A 233 -22.35 5.32 20.37
C ASP A 233 -21.35 5.84 19.32
N GLN A 234 -20.05 5.87 19.64
CA GLN A 234 -19.00 6.25 18.70
C GLN A 234 -18.69 5.17 17.66
N LEU A 235 -19.04 3.91 17.97
CA LEU A 235 -18.79 2.74 17.14
C LEU A 235 -20.04 2.26 16.39
N LYS A 236 -21.09 3.10 16.32
CA LYS A 236 -22.25 2.84 15.48
C LYS A 236 -21.83 2.50 14.06
N ARG A 237 -22.51 1.52 13.48
CA ARG A 237 -22.23 1.08 12.11
C ARG A 237 -22.45 2.24 11.13
N PRO A 238 -21.55 2.43 10.16
CA PRO A 238 -21.76 3.42 9.12
C PRO A 238 -22.94 3.01 8.24
N GLU A 239 -23.79 3.97 7.87
CA GLU A 239 -24.94 3.73 6.99
C GLU A 239 -24.53 3.32 5.57
N ILE A 240 -23.32 3.70 5.16
CA ILE A 240 -22.82 3.51 3.79
C ILE A 240 -21.52 2.72 3.83
N ASN A 241 -21.51 1.58 3.15
CA ASN A 241 -20.29 0.87 2.79
C ASN A 241 -19.77 1.39 1.43
N PRO A 242 -18.56 2.00 1.38
CA PRO A 242 -17.99 2.57 0.16
C PRO A 242 -17.40 1.52 -0.80
N PHE A 243 -17.33 0.25 -0.39
CA PHE A 243 -16.75 -0.85 -1.18
C PHE A 243 -17.78 -1.82 -1.75
N ASP A 244 -19.05 -1.62 -1.41
CA ASP A 244 -20.14 -2.39 -2.01
C ASP A 244 -20.38 -1.95 -3.44
N TYR A 245 -20.51 -2.95 -4.32
CA TYR A 245 -20.96 -2.73 -5.68
C TYR A 245 -22.48 -2.88 -5.75
N ASP A 246 -23.15 -1.78 -6.07
CA ASP A 246 -24.56 -1.85 -6.44
C ASP A 246 -24.66 -2.51 -7.82
N TYR A 247 -24.98 -3.81 -7.82
CA TYR A 247 -25.45 -4.49 -9.01
C TYR A 247 -26.79 -3.88 -9.38
N ARG A 248 -26.78 -2.70 -10.02
CA ARG A 248 -27.96 -2.17 -10.69
C ARG A 248 -28.44 -3.28 -11.59
N HIS A 249 -29.56 -3.91 -11.24
CA HIS A 249 -30.14 -4.99 -12.02
C HIS A 249 -30.50 -4.39 -13.38
N ALA A 250 -29.60 -4.54 -14.34
CA ALA A 250 -29.84 -4.05 -15.67
C ALA A 250 -31.10 -4.75 -16.16
N THR A 251 -32.10 -3.97 -16.55
CA THR A 251 -33.35 -4.56 -17.03
C THR A 251 -33.06 -5.38 -18.29
N VAL A 252 -33.87 -6.39 -18.61
CA VAL A 252 -33.69 -7.20 -19.84
C VAL A 252 -33.47 -6.33 -21.09
N PRO A 253 -34.21 -5.21 -21.29
CA PRO A 253 -33.93 -4.29 -22.39
C PRO A 253 -32.53 -3.65 -22.37
N GLN A 254 -31.97 -3.38 -21.20
CA GLN A 254 -30.61 -2.85 -21.06
C GLN A 254 -29.57 -3.89 -21.46
N TYR A 255 -29.77 -5.16 -21.10
CA TYR A 255 -28.90 -6.25 -21.55
C TYR A 255 -28.97 -6.44 -23.07
N ILE A 256 -30.17 -6.38 -23.67
CA ILE A 256 -30.33 -6.44 -25.12
C ILE A 256 -29.62 -5.27 -25.80
N LYS A 257 -29.83 -4.04 -25.30
CA LYS A 257 -29.12 -2.84 -25.78
C LYS A 257 -27.61 -3.02 -25.69
N MET A 258 -27.10 -3.48 -24.55
CA MET A 258 -25.67 -3.71 -24.35
C MET A 258 -25.12 -4.81 -25.26
N ALA A 259 -25.89 -5.87 -25.55
CA ALA A 259 -25.49 -6.92 -26.47
C ALA A 259 -25.39 -6.39 -27.91
N VAL A 260 -26.42 -5.69 -28.38
CA VAL A 260 -26.47 -5.11 -29.74
C VAL A 260 -25.39 -4.04 -29.91
N CYS A 261 -25.32 -3.07 -29.01
CA CYS A 261 -24.28 -2.05 -29.04
C CYS A 261 -22.90 -2.66 -28.84
N GLY A 262 -22.76 -3.65 -27.95
CA GLY A 262 -21.51 -4.34 -27.68
C GLY A 262 -20.95 -5.05 -28.91
N ALA A 263 -21.78 -5.77 -29.67
CA ALA A 263 -21.37 -6.49 -30.88
C ALA A 263 -20.74 -5.55 -31.94
N ILE A 264 -21.19 -4.30 -32.01
CA ILE A 264 -20.71 -3.31 -32.99
C ILE A 264 -19.57 -2.46 -32.41
N LEU A 265 -19.75 -1.92 -31.21
CA LEU A 265 -18.86 -0.92 -30.62
C LEU A 265 -17.58 -1.55 -30.05
N ILE A 266 -17.68 -2.73 -29.40
CA ILE A 266 -16.52 -3.35 -28.74
C ILE A 266 -15.40 -3.64 -29.74
N PRO A 267 -15.63 -4.30 -30.90
CA PRO A 267 -14.54 -4.58 -31.84
C PRO A 267 -13.81 -3.32 -32.32
N VAL A 268 -14.56 -2.28 -32.70
CA VAL A 268 -14.00 -1.01 -33.21
C VAL A 268 -13.24 -0.28 -32.12
N ARG A 269 -13.81 -0.18 -30.91
CA ARG A 269 -13.18 0.51 -29.79
C ARG A 269 -11.96 -0.23 -29.29
N LEU A 270 -12.04 -1.55 -29.17
CA LEU A 270 -10.92 -2.38 -28.75
C LEU A 270 -9.76 -2.27 -29.74
N PHE A 271 -10.04 -2.29 -31.05
CA PHE A 271 -9.02 -2.06 -32.07
C PHE A 271 -8.35 -0.69 -31.88
N GLY A 272 -9.13 0.38 -31.72
CA GLY A 272 -8.60 1.72 -31.46
C GLY A 272 -7.73 1.81 -30.19
N ILE A 273 -8.18 1.20 -29.10
CA ILE A 273 -7.44 1.12 -27.84
C ILE A 273 -6.12 0.36 -28.03
N ILE A 274 -6.14 -0.79 -28.72
CA ILE A 274 -4.94 -1.57 -29.01
C ILE A 274 -3.96 -0.74 -29.84
N CYS A 275 -4.41 -0.03 -30.88
CA CYS A 275 -3.56 0.85 -31.68
C CYS A 275 -2.90 1.95 -30.82
N VAL A 276 -3.67 2.60 -29.93
CA VAL A 276 -3.16 3.61 -29.00
C VAL A 276 -2.11 3.00 -28.06
N LEU A 277 -2.38 1.83 -27.48
CA LEU A 277 -1.46 1.15 -26.58
C LEU A 277 -0.17 0.74 -27.30
N VAL A 278 -0.24 0.16 -28.50
CA VAL A 278 0.92 -0.22 -29.30
C VAL A 278 1.77 1.01 -29.65
N TYR A 279 1.14 2.10 -30.11
CA TYR A 279 1.85 3.34 -30.40
C TYR A 279 2.53 3.90 -29.13
N THR A 280 1.82 3.93 -28.00
CA THR A 280 2.36 4.42 -26.73
C THR A 280 3.52 3.55 -26.23
N CYS A 281 3.47 2.23 -26.45
CA CYS A 281 4.57 1.32 -26.16
C CYS A 281 5.80 1.66 -27.00
N ILE A 282 5.65 1.78 -28.32
CA ILE A 282 6.75 2.11 -29.24
C ILE A 282 7.38 3.46 -28.84
N LEU A 283 6.55 4.48 -28.63
CA LEU A 283 6.99 5.81 -28.22
C LEU A 283 7.76 5.75 -26.89
N SER A 284 7.24 5.03 -25.90
CA SER A 284 7.90 4.89 -24.60
C SER A 284 9.25 4.18 -24.73
N HIS A 285 9.35 3.16 -25.59
CA HIS A 285 10.63 2.49 -25.87
C HIS A 285 11.67 3.42 -26.53
N ILE A 286 11.24 4.29 -27.44
CA ILE A 286 12.11 5.28 -28.09
C ILE A 286 12.58 6.32 -27.08
N VAL A 287 11.66 6.88 -26.28
CA VAL A 287 12.00 7.94 -25.31
C VAL A 287 12.92 7.43 -24.21
N PHE A 288 12.67 6.23 -23.67
CA PHE A 288 13.51 5.61 -22.65
C PHE A 288 14.69 4.82 -23.23
N PHE A 289 14.98 4.95 -24.53
CA PHE A 289 16.18 4.36 -25.09
C PHE A 289 17.43 4.98 -24.44
N GLY A 290 18.24 4.14 -23.80
CA GLY A 290 19.46 4.54 -23.10
C GLY A 290 19.25 5.19 -21.72
N ILE A 291 18.04 5.18 -21.15
CA ILE A 291 17.74 5.72 -19.81
C ILE A 291 16.97 4.69 -18.99
N ASP A 292 17.35 4.52 -17.73
CA ASP A 292 16.52 3.79 -16.78
C ASP A 292 15.36 4.67 -16.27
N GLY A 293 14.18 4.49 -16.86
CA GLY A 293 12.98 5.21 -16.47
C GLY A 293 12.39 4.81 -15.13
N THR A 294 12.89 3.74 -14.49
CA THR A 294 12.31 3.21 -13.24
C THR A 294 12.80 3.91 -11.98
N ASN A 295 13.89 4.68 -12.05
CA ASN A 295 14.41 5.40 -10.89
C ASN A 295 15.02 6.74 -11.29
N LEU A 296 14.19 7.61 -11.85
CA LEU A 296 14.59 8.97 -12.23
C LEU A 296 14.89 9.82 -10.98
N THR A 297 16.13 10.26 -10.84
CA THR A 297 16.57 11.23 -9.83
C THR A 297 16.38 12.68 -10.28
N GLU A 298 16.31 12.89 -11.60
CA GLU A 298 16.07 14.18 -12.24
C GLU A 298 14.93 14.06 -13.27
N PRO A 299 14.20 15.16 -13.55
CA PRO A 299 13.16 15.13 -14.55
C PRO A 299 13.75 14.85 -15.94
N LEU A 300 12.93 14.27 -16.81
CA LEU A 300 13.28 14.10 -18.21
C LEU A 300 13.61 15.46 -18.84
N ALA A 301 14.78 15.54 -19.48
CA ALA A 301 15.28 16.77 -20.08
C ALA A 301 15.34 16.70 -21.61
N GLY A 302 15.51 17.87 -22.24
CA GLY A 302 15.66 18.01 -23.68
C GLY A 302 14.40 17.63 -24.46
N TRP A 303 14.56 16.98 -25.61
CA TRP A 303 13.47 16.64 -26.52
C TRP A 303 12.48 15.60 -25.97
N ARG A 304 12.90 14.80 -24.98
CA ARG A 304 12.09 13.68 -24.44
C ARG A 304 10.84 14.17 -23.72
N ALA A 305 10.96 15.22 -22.91
CA ALA A 305 9.85 15.78 -22.16
C ALA A 305 8.73 16.32 -23.06
N PRO A 306 8.96 17.29 -23.98
CA PRO A 306 7.88 17.82 -24.81
C PRO A 306 7.26 16.76 -25.73
N VAL A 307 8.05 15.82 -26.25
CA VAL A 307 7.54 14.72 -27.07
C VAL A 307 6.59 13.83 -26.27
N LEU A 308 6.96 13.43 -25.04
CA LEU A 308 6.04 12.68 -24.17
C LEU A 308 4.80 13.50 -23.82
N HIS A 309 4.98 14.73 -23.33
CA HIS A 309 3.89 15.60 -22.90
C HIS A 309 2.85 15.80 -24.00
N TRP A 310 3.27 16.12 -25.21
CA TRP A 310 2.33 16.35 -26.32
C TRP A 310 1.61 15.06 -26.73
N ASN A 311 2.35 13.97 -26.94
CA ASN A 311 1.79 12.71 -27.41
C ASN A 311 0.84 12.09 -26.38
N PHE A 312 1.22 12.02 -25.11
CA PHE A 312 0.39 11.40 -24.07
C PHE A 312 -0.91 12.16 -23.84
N ARG A 313 -0.91 13.49 -23.98
CA ARG A 313 -2.14 14.30 -23.92
C ARG A 313 -3.11 13.93 -25.04
N ILE A 314 -2.61 13.82 -26.27
CA ILE A 314 -3.41 13.45 -27.44
C ILE A 314 -3.89 12.00 -27.32
N LEU A 315 -3.00 11.06 -27.00
CA LEU A 315 -3.30 9.64 -26.80
C LEU A 315 -4.36 9.45 -25.71
N ALA A 316 -4.27 10.14 -24.58
CA ALA A 316 -5.29 10.06 -23.53
C ALA A 316 -6.65 10.57 -24.01
N ARG A 317 -6.69 11.62 -24.84
CA ARG A 317 -7.95 12.10 -25.42
C ARG A 317 -8.57 11.10 -26.40
N ILE A 318 -7.75 10.46 -27.22
CA ILE A 318 -8.16 9.39 -28.16
C ILE A 318 -8.63 8.16 -27.37
N LEU A 319 -7.91 7.78 -26.31
CA LEU A 319 -8.28 6.67 -25.44
C LEU A 319 -9.64 6.93 -24.77
N LEU A 320 -9.85 8.11 -24.20
CA LEU A 320 -11.14 8.53 -23.64
C LEU A 320 -12.27 8.47 -24.68
N HIS A 321 -11.99 8.86 -25.93
CA HIS A 321 -12.95 8.76 -27.03
C HIS A 321 -13.35 7.29 -27.30
N PHE A 322 -12.39 6.36 -27.37
CA PHE A 322 -12.69 4.94 -27.54
C PHE A 322 -13.35 4.31 -26.29
N CYS A 323 -13.14 4.88 -25.10
CA CYS A 323 -13.91 4.53 -23.90
C CYS A 323 -15.31 5.16 -23.86
N GLY A 324 -15.76 5.84 -24.91
CA GLY A 324 -17.10 6.44 -24.99
C GLY A 324 -17.25 7.79 -24.29
N TYR A 325 -16.17 8.39 -23.77
CA TYR A 325 -16.16 9.73 -23.20
C TYR A 325 -15.92 10.77 -24.30
N TYR A 326 -16.99 11.09 -25.02
CA TYR A 326 -16.94 12.06 -26.11
C TYR A 326 -16.91 13.50 -25.62
N HIS A 327 -17.71 13.80 -24.61
CA HIS A 327 -17.80 15.12 -23.98
C HIS A 327 -17.61 14.97 -22.46
N ILE A 328 -16.66 15.73 -21.92
CA ILE A 328 -16.35 15.73 -20.49
C ILE A 328 -16.60 17.13 -19.95
N LYS A 329 -17.65 17.29 -19.17
CA LYS A 329 -18.01 18.58 -18.59
C LYS A 329 -16.92 18.98 -17.60
N THR A 330 -16.22 20.07 -17.89
CA THR A 330 -15.11 20.55 -17.08
C THR A 330 -15.47 21.91 -16.51
N THR A 331 -15.43 22.05 -15.18
CA THR A 331 -15.79 23.29 -14.46
C THR A 331 -14.65 23.71 -13.55
N GLY A 332 -14.56 25.01 -13.25
CA GLY A 332 -13.44 25.59 -12.50
C GLY A 332 -12.17 25.78 -13.32
N LYS A 333 -11.14 26.34 -12.69
CA LYS A 333 -9.83 26.62 -13.30
C LYS A 333 -8.79 25.65 -12.77
N LEU A 334 -8.09 24.95 -13.65
CA LEU A 334 -6.93 24.13 -13.27
C LEU A 334 -5.80 25.06 -12.80
N ALA A 335 -5.26 24.78 -11.62
CA ALA A 335 -4.18 25.53 -11.01
C ALA A 335 -2.83 25.20 -11.67
N THR A 336 -1.99 26.21 -11.78
CA THR A 336 -0.59 26.06 -12.19
C THR A 336 0.22 25.36 -11.10
N VAL A 337 1.41 24.87 -11.45
CA VAL A 337 2.31 24.22 -10.48
C VAL A 337 2.73 25.17 -9.36
N GLN A 338 2.77 26.47 -9.63
CA GLN A 338 3.10 27.51 -8.66
C GLN A 338 1.94 27.80 -7.70
N GLU A 339 0.69 27.78 -8.20
CA GLU A 339 -0.50 27.97 -7.37
C GLU A 339 -0.79 26.73 -6.49
N ALA A 340 -0.63 25.52 -7.03
CA ALA A 340 -0.81 24.26 -6.31
C ALA A 340 0.09 23.15 -6.88
N PRO A 341 1.21 22.81 -6.23
CA PRO A 341 2.11 21.75 -6.70
C PRO A 341 1.48 20.35 -6.74
N ILE A 342 0.47 20.11 -5.90
CA ILE A 342 -0.21 18.82 -5.75
C ILE A 342 -1.68 18.95 -6.13
N LEU A 343 -2.15 18.05 -6.99
CA LEU A 343 -3.54 17.89 -7.39
C LEU A 343 -4.15 16.70 -6.63
N CYS A 344 -5.20 16.96 -5.86
CA CYS A 344 -5.86 16.00 -4.99
C CYS A 344 -7.20 15.59 -5.59
N LEU A 345 -7.32 14.35 -6.09
CA LEU A 345 -8.51 13.89 -6.83
C LEU A 345 -9.40 13.01 -5.96
N ALA A 346 -10.72 13.22 -6.03
CA ALA A 346 -11.75 12.34 -5.46
C ALA A 346 -13.08 12.51 -6.20
N SER A 347 -14.03 11.57 -6.21
CA SER A 347 -13.93 10.21 -5.70
C SER A 347 -13.11 9.32 -6.64
N HIS A 348 -12.18 8.53 -6.11
CA HIS A 348 -11.46 7.54 -6.87
C HIS A 348 -12.38 6.35 -7.14
N SER A 349 -12.82 6.17 -8.37
CA SER A 349 -13.86 5.19 -8.74
C SER A 349 -13.32 4.13 -9.66
N THR A 350 -12.38 4.49 -10.54
CA THR A 350 -11.91 3.62 -11.61
C THR A 350 -10.41 3.74 -11.82
N PHE A 351 -9.81 2.73 -12.44
CA PHE A 351 -8.41 2.78 -12.84
C PHE A 351 -8.12 3.84 -13.92
N TYR A 352 -9.13 4.44 -14.55
CA TYR A 352 -9.00 5.37 -15.67
C TYR A 352 -9.42 6.81 -15.32
N ASP A 353 -9.70 7.09 -14.04
CA ASP A 353 -10.09 8.41 -13.52
C ASP A 353 -9.10 9.54 -13.91
N PHE A 354 -7.81 9.20 -13.95
CA PHE A 354 -6.74 10.17 -14.19
C PHE A 354 -6.57 10.56 -15.66
N PHE A 355 -7.19 9.87 -16.63
CA PHE A 355 -6.92 10.16 -18.05
C PHE A 355 -7.39 11.55 -18.48
N HIS A 356 -8.44 12.10 -17.85
CA HIS A 356 -8.82 13.49 -18.12
C HIS A 356 -7.70 14.44 -17.75
N LEU A 357 -7.06 14.23 -16.60
CA LEU A 357 -5.94 15.04 -16.16
C LEU A 357 -4.70 14.83 -17.03
N VAL A 358 -4.44 13.59 -17.46
CA VAL A 358 -3.39 13.30 -18.44
C VAL A 358 -3.62 14.04 -19.74
N TYR A 359 -4.84 14.07 -20.26
CA TYR A 359 -5.21 14.87 -21.43
C TYR A 359 -4.95 16.36 -21.20
N LYS A 360 -5.28 16.90 -20.02
CA LYS A 360 -5.13 18.32 -19.73
C LYS A 360 -3.68 18.76 -19.60
N ILE A 361 -2.87 18.06 -18.80
CA ILE A 361 -1.50 18.52 -18.44
C ILE A 361 -0.42 17.43 -18.42
N PHE A 362 -0.78 16.14 -18.51
CA PHE A 362 0.15 15.01 -18.32
C PHE A 362 1.00 15.13 -17.04
N PRO A 363 0.36 15.06 -15.86
CA PRO A 363 1.02 15.21 -14.57
C PRO A 363 1.81 13.95 -14.17
N SER A 364 2.63 14.10 -13.13
CA SER A 364 3.27 12.97 -12.45
C SER A 364 2.33 12.29 -11.48
N SER A 365 2.45 10.96 -11.33
CA SER A 365 1.59 10.15 -10.44
C SER A 365 2.37 9.58 -9.26
N VAL A 366 1.64 9.23 -8.19
CA VAL A 366 2.11 8.27 -7.18
C VAL A 366 1.53 6.90 -7.54
N THR A 367 2.38 5.91 -7.80
CA THR A 367 1.94 4.57 -8.24
C THR A 367 2.65 3.45 -7.49
N ARG A 368 1.96 2.32 -7.38
CA ARG A 368 2.57 1.08 -6.88
C ARG A 368 3.73 0.64 -7.78
N LYS A 369 4.77 0.05 -7.19
CA LYS A 369 5.96 -0.41 -7.92
C LYS A 369 5.65 -1.48 -8.95
N GLU A 370 4.65 -2.33 -8.71
CA GLU A 370 4.18 -3.38 -9.61
C GLU A 370 3.75 -2.83 -10.97
N ASN A 371 3.11 -1.66 -11.00
CA ASN A 371 2.65 -1.01 -12.23
C ASN A 371 3.82 -0.57 -13.13
N VAL A 372 4.98 -0.32 -12.53
CA VAL A 372 6.18 0.16 -13.23
C VAL A 372 7.03 -0.98 -13.75
N VAL A 373 7.01 -2.13 -13.07
CA VAL A 373 7.70 -3.35 -13.52
C VAL A 373 6.83 -4.22 -14.43
N ALA A 374 5.56 -3.85 -14.63
CA ALA A 374 4.64 -4.56 -15.52
C ALA A 374 5.19 -4.61 -16.96
N PRO A 375 5.20 -5.78 -17.61
CA PRO A 375 5.63 -5.87 -19.00
C PRO A 375 4.70 -5.03 -19.89
N VAL A 376 5.26 -4.41 -20.93
CA VAL A 376 4.54 -3.54 -21.90
C VAL A 376 4.08 -2.19 -21.33
N VAL A 377 3.40 -2.19 -20.18
CA VAL A 377 2.79 -0.98 -19.57
C VAL A 377 3.77 -0.20 -18.68
N GLY A 378 4.77 -0.87 -18.09
CA GLY A 378 5.69 -0.24 -17.13
C GLY A 378 6.41 1.01 -17.66
N LYS A 379 6.91 0.94 -18.90
CA LYS A 379 7.58 2.10 -19.54
C LYS A 379 6.62 3.25 -19.86
N ILE A 380 5.36 2.94 -20.14
CA ILE A 380 4.30 3.95 -20.33
C ILE A 380 4.12 4.71 -19.02
N VAL A 381 4.03 3.97 -17.91
CA VAL A 381 3.89 4.55 -16.56
C VAL A 381 5.12 5.37 -16.21
N CYS A 382 6.35 4.91 -16.52
CA CYS A 382 7.59 5.68 -16.35
C CYS A 382 7.55 7.03 -17.08
N GLY A 383 6.83 7.14 -18.20
CA GLY A 383 6.67 8.40 -18.96
C GLY A 383 6.07 9.53 -18.13
N SER A 384 5.18 9.21 -17.19
CA SER A 384 4.63 10.18 -16.21
C SER A 384 5.64 10.55 -15.12
N GLN A 385 6.84 9.98 -15.14
CA GLN A 385 7.90 10.17 -14.16
C GLN A 385 7.41 9.96 -12.72
N PRO A 386 6.79 8.83 -12.37
CA PRO A 386 6.02 8.69 -11.14
C PRO A 386 6.89 8.62 -9.88
N ILE A 387 6.27 8.78 -8.72
CA ILE A 387 6.83 8.39 -7.42
C ILE A 387 6.37 6.97 -7.13
N HIS A 388 7.32 6.07 -6.83
CA HIS A 388 7.03 4.66 -6.57
C HIS A 388 6.76 4.44 -5.09
N VAL A 389 5.76 3.61 -4.81
CA VAL A 389 5.49 3.08 -3.48
C VAL A 389 5.61 1.56 -3.54
N ASP A 390 6.55 1.03 -2.77
CA ASP A 390 6.68 -0.40 -2.47
C ASP A 390 5.98 -0.64 -1.13
N ARG A 391 4.92 -1.46 -1.14
CA ARG A 391 4.13 -1.70 0.07
C ARG A 391 4.75 -2.78 0.96
N ILE A 392 5.70 -3.54 0.42
CA ILE A 392 6.41 -4.62 1.12
C ILE A 392 7.55 -4.04 1.95
N ASP A 393 8.18 -2.95 1.48
CA ASP A 393 9.27 -2.28 2.17
C ASP A 393 8.75 -1.21 3.15
N PRO A 394 8.94 -1.38 4.48
CA PRO A 394 8.54 -0.39 5.48
C PRO A 394 9.20 0.99 5.27
N ASN A 395 10.41 1.03 4.70
CA ASN A 395 11.12 2.28 4.42
C ASN A 395 10.55 3.01 3.21
N SER A 396 9.87 2.31 2.30
CA SER A 396 9.36 2.93 1.07
C SER A 396 8.29 3.97 1.32
N LYS A 397 7.49 3.85 2.40
CA LYS A 397 6.54 4.91 2.79
C LYS A 397 7.26 6.22 3.10
N ARG A 398 8.37 6.16 3.85
CA ARG A 398 9.19 7.33 4.19
C ARG A 398 9.83 7.92 2.94
N THR A 399 10.44 7.09 2.08
CA THR A 399 11.02 7.53 0.81
C THR A 399 9.97 8.15 -0.12
N CYS A 400 8.75 7.62 -0.15
CA CYS A 400 7.66 8.20 -0.93
C CYS A 400 7.32 9.60 -0.43
N VAL A 401 7.11 9.77 0.87
CA VAL A 401 6.82 11.08 1.47
C VAL A 401 7.94 12.07 1.17
N GLU A 402 9.20 11.67 1.34
CA GLU A 402 10.35 12.51 1.03
C GLU A 402 10.38 12.93 -0.45
N ARG A 403 10.10 12.01 -1.38
CA ARG A 403 10.01 12.31 -2.81
C ARG A 403 8.84 13.25 -3.13
N ILE A 404 7.69 13.08 -2.47
CA ILE A 404 6.55 13.99 -2.62
C ILE A 404 6.97 15.39 -2.18
N SER A 405 7.55 15.53 -0.98
CA SER A 405 8.04 16.80 -0.45
C SER A 405 9.07 17.47 -1.37
N ASN A 406 10.04 16.71 -1.86
CA ASN A 406 11.09 17.24 -2.75
C ASN A 406 10.51 17.72 -4.09
N ARG A 407 9.52 17.03 -4.66
CA ARG A 407 8.90 17.43 -5.92
C ARG A 407 7.94 18.59 -5.76
N ALA A 408 7.14 18.58 -4.70
CA ALA A 408 6.23 19.67 -4.35
C ALA A 408 6.97 21.00 -4.16
N ASN A 409 8.14 20.96 -3.52
CA ASN A 409 8.96 22.15 -3.25
C ASN A 409 9.96 22.48 -4.37
N SER A 410 9.88 21.81 -5.52
CA SER A 410 10.88 21.97 -6.60
C SER A 410 10.68 23.21 -7.49
N GLY A 411 9.72 24.08 -7.17
CA GLY A 411 9.41 25.28 -7.96
C GLY A 411 8.94 25.01 -9.39
N GLY A 412 8.47 23.79 -9.68
CA GLY A 412 8.05 23.36 -11.01
C GLY A 412 9.15 22.72 -11.87
N LYS A 413 10.30 22.34 -11.29
CA LYS A 413 11.30 21.50 -11.97
C LYS A 413 10.70 20.14 -12.40
N TRP A 414 9.80 19.59 -11.59
CA TRP A 414 9.08 18.36 -11.89
C TRP A 414 7.68 18.63 -12.46
N PRO A 415 7.11 17.73 -13.28
CA PRO A 415 5.69 17.78 -13.63
C PRO A 415 4.82 17.82 -12.37
N GLN A 416 3.70 18.56 -12.43
CA GLN A 416 2.73 18.66 -11.33
C GLN A 416 2.34 17.28 -10.82
N LEU A 417 2.25 17.11 -9.51
CA LEU A 417 1.95 15.80 -8.92
C LEU A 417 0.44 15.65 -8.77
N PHE A 418 -0.12 14.50 -9.13
CA PHE A 418 -1.49 14.15 -8.75
C PHE A 418 -1.53 12.94 -7.83
N ILE A 419 -2.49 12.95 -6.91
CA ILE A 419 -2.68 11.91 -5.90
C ILE A 419 -4.18 11.65 -5.70
N PHE A 420 -4.55 10.38 -5.60
CA PHE A 420 -5.82 9.94 -5.02
C PHE A 420 -5.58 9.59 -3.55
N PRO A 421 -5.90 10.48 -2.60
CA PRO A 421 -5.58 10.26 -1.18
C PRO A 421 -6.39 9.13 -0.55
N GLU A 422 -7.49 8.68 -1.17
CA GLU A 422 -8.23 7.45 -0.80
C GLU A 422 -7.33 6.20 -0.86
N GLY A 423 -6.39 6.15 -1.81
CA GLY A 423 -5.47 5.03 -2.00
C GLY A 423 -6.09 3.74 -2.56
N THR A 424 -7.41 3.75 -2.81
CA THR A 424 -8.20 2.67 -3.43
C THR A 424 -9.41 3.25 -4.17
N CYS A 425 -10.08 2.44 -4.98
CA CYS A 425 -11.33 2.80 -5.65
C CYS A 425 -12.55 2.52 -4.74
N THR A 426 -13.55 3.40 -4.80
CA THR A 426 -14.80 3.38 -4.02
C THR A 426 -16.03 3.50 -4.94
N ASN A 427 -17.21 3.25 -4.38
CA ASN A 427 -18.50 3.37 -5.07
C ASN A 427 -19.04 4.79 -5.11
N ARG A 428 -18.28 5.78 -4.60
CA ARG A 428 -18.58 7.21 -4.60
C ARG A 428 -19.76 7.66 -3.76
N LYS A 429 -20.38 6.76 -2.97
CA LYS A 429 -21.50 7.13 -2.08
C LYS A 429 -21.05 7.97 -0.89
N ALA A 430 -19.78 7.83 -0.49
CA ALA A 430 -19.13 8.63 0.52
C ALA A 430 -17.60 8.62 0.30
N LEU A 431 -16.90 9.65 0.78
CA LEU A 431 -15.43 9.68 0.77
C LEU A 431 -14.86 8.97 2.00
N ILE A 432 -13.90 8.08 1.76
CA ILE A 432 -13.17 7.36 2.82
C ILE A 432 -12.05 8.22 3.41
N SER A 433 -11.43 7.77 4.50
CA SER A 433 -10.33 8.48 5.16
C SER A 433 -9.14 8.64 4.22
N PHE A 434 -8.63 9.87 4.14
CA PHE A 434 -7.51 10.23 3.28
C PHE A 434 -6.16 9.88 3.92
N LYS A 435 -5.23 9.38 3.11
CA LYS A 435 -3.85 9.14 3.54
C LYS A 435 -3.11 10.46 3.77
N SER A 436 -2.82 10.76 5.03
CA SER A 436 -2.11 11.98 5.46
C SER A 436 -0.71 12.14 4.86
N GLY A 437 -0.07 11.05 4.42
CA GLY A 437 1.26 11.07 3.81
C GLY A 437 1.40 12.01 2.61
N ALA A 438 0.31 12.23 1.86
CA ALA A 438 0.26 13.16 0.73
C ALA A 438 0.30 14.64 1.15
N PHE A 439 -0.07 14.93 2.39
CA PHE A 439 -0.27 16.28 2.94
C PHE A 439 0.88 16.73 3.86
N ILE A 440 1.81 15.82 4.19
CA ILE A 440 3.03 16.11 4.97
C ILE A 440 3.85 17.30 4.42
N PRO A 441 3.99 17.53 3.09
CA PRO A 441 4.77 18.66 2.61
C PRO A 441 4.25 20.04 3.04
N GLY A 442 2.99 20.16 3.49
CA GLY A 442 2.42 21.44 3.92
C GLY A 442 2.32 22.48 2.80
N VAL A 443 2.26 22.05 1.53
CA VAL A 443 2.12 22.95 0.37
C VAL A 443 0.66 23.09 -0.07
N PRO A 444 0.30 24.13 -0.84
CA PRO A 444 -1.02 24.24 -1.43
C PRO A 444 -1.40 23.02 -2.28
N VAL A 445 -2.64 22.56 -2.11
CA VAL A 445 -3.19 21.45 -2.91
C VAL A 445 -4.41 21.93 -3.67
N GLN A 446 -4.61 21.49 -4.91
CA GLN A 446 -5.87 21.74 -5.60
C GLN A 446 -6.79 20.52 -5.50
N PRO A 447 -7.95 20.63 -4.84
CA PRO A 447 -8.94 19.57 -4.86
C PRO A 447 -9.65 19.50 -6.22
N ILE A 448 -9.84 18.28 -6.72
CA ILE A 448 -10.50 18.00 -8.00
C ILE A 448 -11.59 16.94 -7.78
N ALA A 449 -12.83 17.35 -7.97
CA ALA A 449 -14.00 16.48 -7.85
C ALA A 449 -14.31 15.78 -9.19
N LEU A 450 -14.42 14.45 -9.16
CA LEU A 450 -14.79 13.58 -10.27
C LEU A 450 -16.18 13.01 -10.04
N ARG A 451 -17.11 13.22 -10.99
CA ARG A 451 -18.48 12.73 -10.91
C ARG A 451 -18.88 11.98 -12.18
N TYR A 452 -19.18 10.69 -12.04
CA TYR A 452 -19.76 9.88 -13.11
C TYR A 452 -21.29 9.92 -13.03
N THR A 453 -21.95 10.41 -14.09
CA THR A 453 -23.40 10.60 -14.17
C THR A 453 -24.11 9.56 -15.03
N ASN A 454 -23.46 8.43 -15.31
CA ASN A 454 -24.02 7.31 -16.05
C ASN A 454 -25.25 6.72 -15.32
N LYS A 455 -26.39 6.64 -16.01
CA LYS A 455 -27.66 6.12 -15.45
C LYS A 455 -27.72 4.59 -15.37
N HIS A 456 -27.23 3.89 -16.38
CA HIS A 456 -27.41 2.42 -16.52
C HIS A 456 -26.10 1.63 -16.44
N TYR A 457 -25.02 2.29 -16.06
CA TYR A 457 -23.71 1.69 -15.95
C TYR A 457 -23.00 2.35 -14.76
N ASP A 458 -22.54 1.55 -13.81
CA ASP A 458 -21.65 2.02 -12.76
C ASP A 458 -20.21 1.65 -13.12
N PRO A 459 -19.35 2.64 -13.40
CA PRO A 459 -17.97 2.38 -13.76
C PRO A 459 -17.08 1.96 -12.58
N CYS A 460 -17.58 1.99 -11.33
CA CYS A 460 -16.73 1.77 -10.17
C CYS A 460 -16.08 0.39 -10.16
N TRP A 461 -14.80 0.37 -9.77
CA TRP A 461 -13.98 -0.82 -9.62
C TRP A 461 -13.67 -1.04 -8.14
N VAL A 462 -14.71 -1.38 -7.38
CA VAL A 462 -14.60 -1.72 -5.97
C VAL A 462 -14.33 -3.22 -5.79
N TYR A 463 -13.91 -3.59 -4.58
CA TYR A 463 -13.61 -4.98 -4.23
C TYR A 463 -14.75 -5.95 -4.55
N GLY A 464 -15.98 -5.63 -4.13
CA GLY A 464 -17.18 -6.43 -4.43
C GLY A 464 -17.70 -6.32 -5.87
N GLY A 465 -16.96 -5.65 -6.76
CA GLY A 465 -17.39 -5.28 -8.11
C GLY A 465 -17.11 -6.34 -9.18
N PRO A 466 -17.49 -6.05 -10.44
CA PRO A 466 -17.21 -6.94 -11.55
C PRO A 466 -15.70 -7.05 -11.80
N SER A 467 -15.28 -8.20 -12.36
CA SER A 467 -13.90 -8.38 -12.81
C SER A 467 -13.49 -7.31 -13.83
N VAL A 468 -12.19 -7.03 -13.92
CA VAL A 468 -11.63 -6.01 -14.83
C VAL A 468 -12.11 -6.22 -16.27
N LEU A 469 -12.11 -7.47 -16.75
CA LEU A 469 -12.59 -7.78 -18.10
C LEU A 469 -14.09 -7.46 -18.26
N ARG A 470 -14.92 -7.84 -17.29
CA ARG A 470 -16.36 -7.56 -17.33
C ARG A 470 -16.63 -6.05 -17.27
N GLY A 471 -15.93 -5.33 -16.39
CA GLY A 471 -16.00 -3.88 -16.29
C GLY A 471 -15.59 -3.19 -17.59
N LEU A 472 -14.51 -3.65 -18.24
CA LEU A 472 -14.06 -3.15 -19.53
C LEU A 472 -15.09 -3.42 -20.64
N LEU A 473 -15.63 -4.64 -20.74
CA LEU A 473 -16.65 -4.96 -21.74
C LEU A 473 -17.90 -4.08 -21.56
N PHE A 474 -18.33 -3.86 -20.32
CA PHE A 474 -19.47 -2.98 -20.02
C PHE A 474 -19.18 -1.53 -20.38
N LEU A 475 -17.99 -1.02 -20.08
CA LEU A 475 -17.55 0.32 -20.48
C LEU A 475 -17.60 0.49 -22.01
N LEU A 476 -17.01 -0.47 -22.74
CA LEU A 476 -16.89 -0.41 -24.18
C LEU A 476 -18.22 -0.65 -24.91
N ALA A 477 -19.16 -1.36 -24.29
CA ALA A 477 -20.52 -1.55 -24.81
C ALA A 477 -21.40 -0.30 -24.66
N GLN A 478 -21.07 0.65 -23.78
CA GLN A 478 -21.88 1.87 -23.62
C GLN A 478 -21.76 2.78 -24.83
N PRO A 479 -22.86 3.20 -25.48
CA PRO A 479 -22.79 4.16 -26.58
C PRO A 479 -22.08 5.46 -26.19
N VAL A 480 -22.42 6.02 -25.02
CA VAL A 480 -21.83 7.25 -24.49
C VAL A 480 -21.63 7.08 -22.99
N ASN A 481 -20.51 7.56 -22.49
CA ASN A 481 -20.20 7.65 -21.06
C ASN A 481 -20.03 9.11 -20.64
N TYR A 482 -20.42 9.42 -19.41
CA TYR A 482 -20.42 10.76 -18.86
C TYR A 482 -19.50 10.87 -17.64
N LEU A 483 -18.63 11.88 -17.71
CA LEU A 483 -17.74 12.29 -16.63
C LEU A 483 -17.85 13.81 -16.51
N GLU A 484 -18.02 14.28 -15.27
CA GLU A 484 -17.90 15.68 -14.92
C GLU A 484 -16.67 15.85 -14.03
N VAL A 485 -15.84 16.83 -14.36
CA VAL A 485 -14.62 17.18 -13.61
C VAL A 485 -14.76 18.62 -13.12
N GLN A 486 -14.62 18.81 -11.82
CA GLN A 486 -14.70 20.11 -11.19
C GLN A 486 -13.37 20.41 -10.48
N PHE A 487 -12.67 21.44 -10.96
CA PHE A 487 -11.49 21.98 -10.32
C PHE A 487 -11.92 22.97 -9.23
N LEU A 488 -11.71 22.62 -7.97
CA LEU A 488 -11.97 23.54 -6.86
C LEU A 488 -10.83 24.57 -6.77
N PRO A 489 -11.06 25.71 -6.08
CA PRO A 489 -9.97 26.63 -5.76
C PRO A 489 -8.83 25.91 -5.00
N PRO A 490 -7.56 26.28 -5.23
CA PRO A 490 -6.45 25.78 -4.43
C PRO A 490 -6.68 25.99 -2.92
N HIS A 491 -6.51 24.92 -2.15
CA HIS A 491 -6.51 24.96 -0.68
C HIS A 491 -5.09 25.23 -0.21
N VAL A 492 -4.88 26.43 0.36
CA VAL A 492 -3.63 26.82 1.00
C VAL A 492 -3.69 26.39 2.46
N PRO A 493 -2.76 25.56 2.95
CA PRO A 493 -2.83 25.05 4.31
C PRO A 493 -2.52 26.15 5.33
N THR A 494 -3.36 26.22 6.35
CA THR A 494 -3.14 27.04 7.55
C THR A 494 -1.94 26.54 8.37
N GLU A 495 -1.46 27.35 9.32
CA GLU A 495 -0.36 26.93 10.22
C GLU A 495 -0.70 25.65 11.00
N GLU A 496 -1.95 25.52 11.44
CA GLU A 496 -2.46 24.32 12.12
C GLU A 496 -2.42 23.09 11.19
N GLU A 497 -2.86 23.24 9.94
CA GLU A 497 -2.83 22.18 8.93
C GLU A 497 -1.41 21.79 8.52
N GLN A 498 -0.48 22.74 8.48
CA GLN A 498 0.94 22.46 8.25
C GLN A 498 1.54 21.65 9.41
N SER A 499 1.12 21.93 10.65
CA SER A 499 1.54 21.17 11.84
C SER A 499 0.87 19.79 11.94
N SER A 500 -0.34 19.64 11.37
CA SER A 500 -1.14 18.42 11.42
C SER A 500 -1.58 17.97 10.02
N PRO A 501 -0.79 17.09 9.36
CA PRO A 501 -1.14 16.55 8.05
C PRO A 501 -2.47 15.78 8.01
N ALA A 502 -2.90 15.23 9.15
CA ALA A 502 -4.20 14.57 9.27
C ALA A 502 -5.35 15.58 9.24
N LEU A 503 -5.21 16.73 9.93
CA LEU A 503 -6.18 17.82 9.87
C LEU A 503 -6.28 18.36 8.44
N PHE A 504 -5.14 18.59 7.78
CA PHE A 504 -5.10 19.06 6.40
C PHE A 504 -5.83 18.08 5.46
N ALA A 505 -5.52 16.78 5.56
CA ALA A 505 -6.18 15.75 4.77
C ALA A 505 -7.71 15.73 4.98
N ASN A 506 -8.15 15.89 6.23
CA ASN A 506 -9.57 15.92 6.59
C ASN A 506 -10.30 17.16 6.05
N ASN A 507 -9.69 18.35 6.13
CA ASN A 507 -10.30 19.57 5.60
C ASN A 507 -10.42 19.52 4.07
N VAL A 508 -9.39 19.01 3.39
CA VAL A 508 -9.44 18.80 1.94
C VAL A 508 -10.50 17.75 1.57
N ARG A 509 -10.59 16.64 2.32
CA ARG A 509 -11.65 15.64 2.17
C ARG A 509 -13.04 16.26 2.32
N ASN A 510 -13.26 17.08 3.33
CA ASN A 510 -14.53 17.75 3.58
C ASN A 510 -14.91 18.72 2.46
N SER A 511 -13.94 19.46 1.91
CA SER A 511 -14.17 20.34 0.76
C SER A 511 -14.60 19.57 -0.50
N LEU A 512 -13.98 18.41 -0.74
CA LEU A 512 -14.34 17.51 -1.84
C LEU A 512 -15.70 16.86 -1.63
N ALA A 513 -15.99 16.40 -0.40
CA ALA A 513 -17.27 15.83 -0.03
C ALA A 513 -18.42 16.83 -0.26
N ALA A 514 -18.22 18.09 0.13
CA ALA A 514 -19.17 19.17 -0.12
C ALA A 514 -19.39 19.42 -1.62
N ALA A 515 -18.33 19.47 -2.43
CA ALA A 515 -18.46 19.67 -3.88
C ALA A 515 -19.09 18.48 -4.62
N LEU A 516 -18.88 17.26 -4.12
CA LEU A 516 -19.49 16.04 -4.63
C LEU A 516 -20.92 15.82 -4.12
N ASN A 517 -21.32 16.56 -3.07
CA ASN A 517 -22.58 16.39 -2.34
C ASN A 517 -22.74 14.95 -1.80
N VAL A 518 -21.72 14.47 -1.10
CA VAL A 518 -21.67 13.13 -0.48
C VAL A 518 -21.17 13.22 0.96
N GLY A 519 -21.47 12.20 1.77
CA GLY A 519 -20.94 12.09 3.13
C GLY A 519 -19.47 11.67 3.17
N VAL A 520 -18.95 11.55 4.39
CA VAL A 520 -17.64 10.97 4.69
C VAL A 520 -17.79 9.75 5.60
N THR A 521 -16.85 8.82 5.52
CA THR A 521 -16.80 7.64 6.41
C THR A 521 -15.37 7.42 6.89
N GLU A 522 -15.20 6.68 7.98
CA GLU A 522 -13.87 6.34 8.49
C GLU A 522 -13.36 4.97 8.00
N HIS A 523 -13.93 4.48 6.90
CA HIS A 523 -13.32 3.42 6.12
C HIS A 523 -12.00 3.90 5.51
N SER A 524 -11.15 2.97 5.12
CA SER A 524 -9.83 3.26 4.59
C SER A 524 -9.35 2.17 3.64
N TYR A 525 -8.18 2.37 3.04
CA TYR A 525 -7.51 1.34 2.24
C TYR A 525 -7.33 0.02 3.01
N GLU A 526 -7.11 0.08 4.31
CA GLU A 526 -6.88 -1.08 5.17
C GLU A 526 -8.08 -2.03 5.17
N ASP A 527 -9.30 -1.53 5.05
CA ASP A 527 -10.50 -2.37 4.94
C ASP A 527 -10.48 -3.24 3.68
N VAL A 528 -9.99 -2.70 2.56
CA VAL A 528 -9.81 -3.46 1.31
C VAL A 528 -8.72 -4.51 1.47
N HIS A 529 -7.62 -4.15 2.14
CA HIS A 529 -6.52 -5.08 2.42
C HIS A 529 -6.98 -6.24 3.32
N LEU A 530 -7.80 -5.97 4.34
CA LEU A 530 -8.38 -7.01 5.18
C LEU A 530 -9.27 -7.95 4.37
N CYS A 531 -10.05 -7.43 3.40
CA CYS A 531 -10.83 -8.27 2.49
C CYS A 531 -9.92 -9.13 1.60
N GLU A 532 -8.92 -8.54 0.94
CA GLU A 532 -7.94 -9.26 0.11
C GLU A 532 -7.24 -10.39 0.87
N MET A 533 -7.00 -10.19 2.17
CA MET A 533 -6.42 -11.20 3.05
C MET A 533 -7.43 -12.29 3.47
N ALA A 534 -8.70 -11.92 3.65
CA ALA A 534 -9.78 -12.81 4.07
C ALA A 534 -10.25 -13.77 2.96
N ASP A 535 -10.16 -13.36 1.69
CA ASP A 535 -10.51 -14.17 0.51
C ASP A 535 -9.94 -15.60 0.51
N PRO A 536 -8.61 -15.82 0.66
CA PRO A 536 -8.04 -17.17 0.69
C PRO A 536 -8.48 -17.99 1.92
N MET A 537 -9.10 -17.36 2.92
CA MET A 537 -9.65 -18.01 4.12
C MET A 537 -11.12 -18.42 3.93
N GLY A 538 -11.72 -18.13 2.78
CA GLY A 538 -13.09 -18.51 2.43
C GLY A 538 -14.15 -17.48 2.86
N LEU A 539 -13.77 -16.39 3.52
CA LEU A 539 -14.73 -15.37 3.96
C LEU A 539 -15.32 -14.62 2.75
N PRO A 540 -16.64 -14.40 2.71
CA PRO A 540 -17.30 -13.91 1.50
C PRO A 540 -17.18 -12.39 1.35
N GLY A 541 -16.81 -11.94 0.15
CA GLY A 541 -17.01 -10.56 -0.31
C GLY A 541 -16.42 -9.48 0.63
N VAL A 542 -17.25 -8.51 1.02
CA VAL A 542 -16.86 -7.35 1.85
C VAL A 542 -16.96 -7.62 3.36
N THR A 543 -17.00 -8.89 3.80
CA THR A 543 -17.17 -9.25 5.22
C THR A 543 -16.11 -8.60 6.12
N ALA A 544 -14.89 -8.42 5.60
CA ALA A 544 -13.78 -7.85 6.37
C ALA A 544 -13.70 -6.31 6.34
N VAL A 545 -14.75 -5.64 5.83
CA VAL A 545 -14.87 -4.17 5.92
C VAL A 545 -15.37 -3.81 7.33
N VAL A 546 -14.48 -3.22 8.14
CA VAL A 546 -14.73 -3.00 9.57
C VAL A 546 -14.76 -1.52 9.97
N GLU A 547 -14.50 -0.62 9.02
CA GLU A 547 -14.29 0.82 9.24
C GLU A 547 -12.98 1.07 10.01
N PHE A 548 -11.88 0.59 9.45
CA PHE A 548 -10.57 0.51 10.13
C PHE A 548 -10.13 1.82 10.80
N SER A 549 -10.29 3.00 10.18
CA SER A 549 -9.79 4.26 10.79
C SER A 549 -10.61 4.66 12.02
N ARG A 550 -11.90 4.28 12.08
CA ARG A 550 -12.71 4.44 13.29
C ARG A 550 -12.23 3.50 14.39
N LEU A 551 -12.02 2.23 14.09
CA LEU A 551 -11.53 1.26 15.07
C LEU A 551 -10.14 1.62 15.59
N GLN A 552 -9.26 2.10 14.73
CA GLN A 552 -7.94 2.57 15.14
C GLN A 552 -8.01 3.78 16.07
N SER A 553 -8.81 4.80 15.73
CA SER A 553 -8.90 6.02 16.54
C SER A 553 -9.57 5.79 17.89
N VAL A 554 -10.61 4.95 17.94
CA VAL A 554 -11.42 4.74 19.15
C VAL A 554 -10.92 3.58 20.02
N LEU A 555 -10.51 2.47 19.40
CA LEU A 555 -10.11 1.24 20.11
C LEU A 555 -8.59 0.98 20.08
N GLY A 556 -7.82 1.77 19.33
CA GLY A 556 -6.36 1.64 19.28
C GLY A 556 -5.86 0.45 18.47
N TYR A 557 -6.70 -0.17 17.64
CA TYR A 557 -6.30 -1.28 16.78
C TYR A 557 -5.22 -0.87 15.78
N ASP A 558 -4.21 -1.72 15.62
CA ASP A 558 -3.31 -1.67 14.48
C ASP A 558 -3.69 -2.71 13.41
N LEU A 559 -3.12 -2.56 12.21
CA LEU A 559 -3.45 -3.44 11.09
C LEU A 559 -3.04 -4.89 11.37
N ALA A 560 -1.90 -5.11 12.02
CA ALA A 560 -1.41 -6.47 12.27
C ALA A 560 -2.29 -7.21 13.29
N GLU A 561 -2.80 -6.50 14.30
CA GLU A 561 -3.76 -7.05 15.26
C GLU A 561 -5.07 -7.44 14.58
N LEU A 562 -5.62 -6.59 13.70
CA LEU A 562 -6.84 -6.93 12.96
C LEU A 562 -6.63 -8.07 11.95
N GLU A 563 -5.45 -8.16 11.32
CA GLU A 563 -5.08 -9.30 10.48
C GLU A 563 -5.12 -10.62 11.27
N GLU A 564 -4.55 -10.64 12.48
CA GLU A 564 -4.63 -11.80 13.38
C GLU A 564 -6.08 -12.13 13.77
N LEU A 565 -6.92 -11.13 14.03
CA LEU A 565 -8.31 -11.33 14.42
C LEU A 565 -9.18 -11.88 13.28
N VAL A 566 -8.91 -11.50 12.02
CA VAL A 566 -9.58 -12.09 10.85
C VAL A 566 -9.26 -13.58 10.74
N GLU A 567 -8.00 -13.98 10.96
CA GLU A 567 -7.62 -15.41 10.96
C GLU A 567 -8.30 -16.22 12.06
N VAL A 568 -8.58 -15.59 13.21
CA VAL A 568 -9.31 -16.24 14.29
C VAL A 568 -10.79 -16.34 13.94
N PHE A 569 -11.38 -15.23 13.46
CA PHE A 569 -12.77 -15.17 13.04
C PHE A 569 -13.09 -16.22 11.96
N SER A 570 -12.22 -16.39 10.96
CA SER A 570 -12.41 -17.39 9.91
C SER A 570 -12.36 -18.85 10.38
N ARG A 571 -11.93 -19.10 11.63
CA ARG A 571 -11.98 -20.43 12.26
C ARG A 571 -13.26 -20.63 13.06
N ILE A 572 -13.89 -19.54 13.49
CA ILE A 572 -15.18 -19.55 14.17
C ILE A 572 -16.29 -19.68 13.12
N ASP A 573 -16.23 -18.87 12.05
CA ASP A 573 -17.12 -18.94 10.89
C ASP A 573 -16.76 -20.14 9.98
N ARG A 574 -17.35 -21.30 10.28
CA ARG A 574 -17.07 -22.56 9.55
C ARG A 574 -17.92 -22.74 8.30
N ASN A 575 -19.09 -22.11 8.24
CA ASN A 575 -19.97 -22.15 7.07
C ASN A 575 -19.55 -21.11 6.02
N HIS A 576 -18.60 -20.23 6.37
CA HIS A 576 -18.03 -19.20 5.51
C HIS A 576 -19.09 -18.24 4.97
N ASP A 577 -20.07 -17.89 5.82
CA ASP A 577 -21.11 -16.92 5.49
C ASP A 577 -20.79 -15.49 5.95
N GLY A 578 -19.64 -15.32 6.61
CA GLY A 578 -19.12 -14.07 7.14
C GLY A 578 -19.65 -13.70 8.52
N ARG A 579 -20.32 -14.64 9.20
CA ARG A 579 -20.99 -14.46 10.48
C ARG A 579 -20.77 -15.70 11.35
N PHE A 580 -21.01 -15.58 12.64
CA PHE A 580 -21.12 -16.75 13.52
C PHE A 580 -22.27 -16.59 14.51
N GLU A 581 -22.90 -17.71 14.86
CA GLU A 581 -23.96 -17.80 15.85
C GLU A 581 -23.41 -18.35 17.19
N ALA A 582 -24.27 -18.39 18.22
CA ALA A 582 -23.89 -18.93 19.53
C ALA A 582 -23.40 -20.39 19.47
N ALA A 583 -23.94 -21.19 18.54
CA ALA A 583 -23.54 -22.57 18.33
C ALA A 583 -22.11 -22.68 17.79
N ASP A 584 -21.74 -21.84 16.82
CA ASP A 584 -20.40 -21.79 16.24
C ASP A 584 -19.36 -21.39 17.29
N LEU A 585 -19.70 -20.40 18.13
CA LEU A 585 -18.85 -19.98 19.24
C LEU A 585 -18.65 -21.10 20.28
N ALA A 586 -19.72 -21.83 20.64
CA ALA A 586 -19.65 -22.96 21.56
C ALA A 586 -18.72 -24.05 21.02
N GLU A 587 -18.87 -24.40 19.74
CA GLU A 587 -18.03 -25.41 19.09
C GLU A 587 -16.57 -24.97 19.02
N PHE A 588 -16.31 -23.72 18.65
CA PHE A 588 -14.96 -23.16 18.60
C PHE A 588 -14.25 -23.21 19.95
N LEU A 589 -14.97 -22.85 21.03
CA LEU A 589 -14.47 -22.91 22.41
C LEU A 589 -14.41 -24.33 22.97
N ARG A 590 -14.98 -25.32 22.26
CA ARG A 590 -15.15 -26.71 22.71
C ARG A 590 -15.95 -26.82 24.01
N LEU A 591 -16.99 -26.00 24.12
CA LEU A 591 -17.92 -25.96 25.24
C LEU A 591 -19.31 -26.41 24.77
N PRO A 592 -20.12 -27.05 25.64
CA PRO A 592 -21.52 -27.29 25.33
C PRO A 592 -22.28 -25.96 25.19
N LEU A 593 -23.31 -25.93 24.36
CA LEU A 593 -24.19 -24.76 24.22
C LEU A 593 -25.05 -24.61 25.48
N THR A 594 -24.52 -23.91 26.48
CA THR A 594 -25.22 -23.58 27.73
C THR A 594 -25.73 -22.15 27.73
N LYS A 595 -26.52 -21.80 28.75
CA LYS A 595 -26.99 -20.43 28.95
C LYS A 595 -25.83 -19.46 29.11
N GLU A 596 -24.74 -19.87 29.76
CA GLU A 596 -23.55 -19.05 29.98
C GLU A 596 -22.82 -18.75 28.66
N VAL A 597 -22.76 -19.70 27.72
CA VAL A 597 -22.20 -19.48 26.39
C VAL A 597 -23.10 -18.57 25.55
N GLN A 598 -24.42 -18.70 25.67
CA GLN A 598 -25.36 -17.75 25.04
C GLN A 598 -25.23 -16.34 25.64
N ASP A 599 -25.05 -16.23 26.95
CA ASP A 599 -24.85 -14.95 27.62
C ASP A 599 -23.52 -14.30 27.21
N LEU A 600 -22.46 -15.10 27.00
CA LEU A 600 -21.21 -14.65 26.41
C LEU A 600 -21.39 -14.18 24.95
N PHE A 601 -22.10 -14.95 24.13
CA PHE A 601 -22.41 -14.58 22.75
C PHE A 601 -23.16 -13.24 22.66
N ARG A 602 -24.14 -13.01 23.55
CA ARG A 602 -24.90 -11.75 23.61
C ARG A 602 -24.05 -10.52 23.96
N LEU A 603 -22.84 -10.68 24.50
CA LEU A 603 -21.92 -9.56 24.67
C LEU A 603 -21.38 -9.06 23.32
N PHE A 604 -21.20 -9.97 22.36
CA PHE A 604 -20.75 -9.64 21.01
C PHE A 604 -21.92 -9.24 20.11
N ASP A 605 -23.08 -9.88 20.23
CA ASP A 605 -24.33 -9.55 19.49
C ASP A 605 -25.09 -8.38 20.17
N TYR A 606 -24.46 -7.21 20.24
CA TYR A 606 -25.03 -6.06 20.96
C TYR A 606 -26.29 -5.49 20.29
N ASP A 607 -26.47 -5.72 18.98
CA ASP A 607 -27.64 -5.28 18.22
C ASP A 607 -28.74 -6.35 18.12
N SER A 608 -28.54 -7.50 18.80
CA SER A 608 -29.51 -8.60 18.90
C SER A 608 -29.98 -9.11 17.54
N ARG A 609 -29.06 -9.15 16.56
CA ARG A 609 -29.32 -9.68 15.21
C ARG A 609 -29.34 -11.21 15.18
N GLY A 610 -28.88 -11.86 16.25
CA GLY A 610 -28.77 -13.31 16.35
C GLY A 610 -27.49 -13.88 15.72
N PHE A 611 -26.61 -13.00 15.22
CA PHE A 611 -25.33 -13.37 14.63
C PHE A 611 -24.30 -12.27 14.88
N VAL A 612 -23.02 -12.64 14.89
CA VAL A 612 -21.88 -11.71 15.05
C VAL A 612 -21.07 -11.70 13.77
N ASP A 613 -20.86 -10.53 13.18
CA ASP A 613 -19.92 -10.37 12.06
C ASP A 613 -18.52 -9.95 12.55
N LEU A 614 -17.55 -9.88 11.62
CA LEU A 614 -16.17 -9.55 11.99
C LEU A 614 -16.07 -8.23 12.75
N ARG A 615 -16.86 -7.21 12.38
CA ARG A 615 -16.83 -5.90 13.02
C ARG A 615 -17.32 -5.98 14.46
N ASP A 616 -18.42 -6.70 14.70
CA ASP A 616 -18.92 -6.92 16.07
C ASP A 616 -17.93 -7.71 16.91
N TYR A 617 -17.32 -8.74 16.32
CA TYR A 617 -16.33 -9.58 16.99
C TYR A 617 -15.14 -8.76 17.50
N VAL A 618 -14.54 -7.93 16.63
CA VAL A 618 -13.37 -7.12 17.03
C VAL A 618 -13.75 -6.03 18.03
N ILE A 619 -14.92 -5.41 17.89
CA ILE A 619 -15.41 -4.43 18.88
C ILE A 619 -15.63 -5.12 20.23
N GLY A 620 -16.35 -6.25 20.23
CA GLY A 620 -16.69 -6.98 21.43
C GLY A 620 -15.46 -7.48 22.19
N LEU A 621 -14.41 -7.92 21.48
CA LEU A 621 -13.15 -8.33 22.09
C LEU A 621 -12.49 -7.19 22.87
N ARG A 622 -12.43 -5.98 22.30
CA ARG A 622 -11.78 -4.86 23.00
C ARG A 622 -12.61 -4.34 24.16
N VAL A 623 -13.92 -4.26 23.97
CA VAL A 623 -14.83 -3.64 24.94
C VAL A 623 -15.08 -4.57 26.13
N TRP A 624 -15.27 -5.87 25.86
CA TRP A 624 -15.73 -6.82 26.87
C TRP A 624 -14.65 -7.79 27.34
N CYS A 625 -13.59 -8.03 26.57
CA CYS A 625 -12.54 -8.99 26.93
C CYS A 625 -11.24 -8.36 27.47
N GLU A 626 -11.18 -7.04 27.66
CA GLU A 626 -10.14 -6.41 28.49
C GLU A 626 -10.38 -6.67 29.99
N PRO A 627 -9.32 -6.79 30.81
CA PRO A 627 -9.36 -7.41 32.14
C PRO A 627 -10.23 -6.71 33.21
N THR A 628 -10.83 -5.56 32.91
CA THR A 628 -11.63 -4.79 33.88
C THR A 628 -13.12 -5.16 33.93
N VAL A 629 -13.67 -5.90 32.95
CA VAL A 629 -15.13 -6.12 32.84
C VAL A 629 -15.57 -7.59 32.92
N SER A 630 -14.68 -8.57 32.68
CA SER A 630 -15.11 -9.95 32.35
C SER A 630 -14.67 -11.07 33.29
N GLU A 631 -13.91 -10.80 34.36
CA GLU A 631 -13.42 -11.87 35.24
C GLU A 631 -14.53 -12.73 35.87
N ALA A 632 -15.68 -12.14 36.22
CA ALA A 632 -16.79 -12.86 36.85
C ALA A 632 -17.62 -13.73 35.88
N LEU A 633 -17.65 -13.39 34.59
CA LEU A 633 -18.39 -14.15 33.57
C LEU A 633 -17.49 -15.19 32.91
N ILE A 634 -16.26 -14.81 32.56
CA ILE A 634 -15.23 -15.72 32.05
C ILE A 634 -14.96 -16.83 33.06
N SER A 635 -14.85 -16.51 34.35
CA SER A 635 -14.65 -17.54 35.39
C SER A 635 -15.85 -18.46 35.61
N LYS A 636 -17.05 -18.13 35.12
CA LYS A 636 -18.23 -19.02 35.14
C LYS A 636 -18.32 -19.90 33.90
N VAL A 637 -17.91 -19.38 32.74
CA VAL A 637 -17.92 -20.10 31.46
C VAL A 637 -16.82 -21.17 31.40
N PHE A 638 -15.65 -20.92 32.00
CA PHE A 638 -14.48 -21.83 31.97
C PHE A 638 -14.31 -22.66 33.26
N ARG A 639 -15.36 -22.84 34.06
CA ARG A 639 -15.44 -23.81 35.16
C ARG A 639 -16.00 -25.12 34.65
#